data_AF-A0A945RZ06-F1
#
_entry.id   AF-A0A945RZ06-F1
#
_cell.length_a   1.000
_cell.length_b   1.000
_cell.length_c   1.000
_cell.angle_alpha   90.00
_cell.angle_beta   90.00
_cell.angle_gamma   90.00
#
_symmetry.space_group_name_H-M   'P 1'
#
loop_
_entity.id
_entity.type
_entity.pdbx_description
1 polymer ?
#
loop_
_entity_poly.entity_id
_entity_poly.type
_entity_poly.pdbx_seq_one_letter_code
_entity_poly.pdbx_strand_id
1 'polypeptide(L)'
;MTTRSFLKHAASFVALFLLGSLVQAAPNLFPEPGFETSGTTETAHSGKRAGTMTITGGKGWKAMEFPPAITVEPFATYRTEGWVKGTADGGSVVALYSYGWNSYGWWFMRQAPIKSATKWQKVSTTFIMPVNRVTFHPLVSNGCRNAKAYIDDVSITRIASPAETIARLRAKSSPNTEERLLLARWFLGQNNLTAAEKLMDGADNTVRADVSCLLAQGATDDAEKLRRMADMIRYDCMRWPDAPKRLRELSADLALPDRLGLCLEALKLAQGSSGAAKAIDVLLPFASFGDGTRAVAELDTELSGMEHAVATFAAAGNTASVAPLNEKLTAARTQLEERKATMGTARLIISRRHVTSETHQIVIPDAATPQEEHAASELRSHLEMITGVSLTVARDSEADSRIPIIVGKSALLKKRGIRIDYARLGDEGIRMLVGERALILTGNKRGVLYAVYTFLEDYCGCRWFTADCTRIPRTGTIRISGGLDVTYIPPFEYRDTDYPNRRPPQFGVRNKLNGAYSRAPGKWGGNLKYRGFVHTFRNLVPPETYFAKHPEYYSEIKGVRVGPDHSQLCLTNPDVTRIAIETVRRWMRESPDCQIISVSQNDWRNYCECSACNALAEKEASQAGPLLHFVNAIADAVRDERPDLIIDTLAYQYTRKPPKIVKPRPNVAVRLCSIECCFVHTLEDCPFNKTFVDDIKGWDAISDRLHIWDYVINYAHTIQPFPNLRVLKPNIEFFRDHGVTGIYEEANYFSRGGELAELRTYVMAKLLWAPEYNAKTAIREFVTNYYGPAADPISRYLKLIHRNVCSNRKRHVRIYTPPSAYLNDEKMLAKARELFDEAEEVVAGDATLLHRVRVARMPIQYTQLALGKSAFRLVDDGFVSGSTAAEGLLDTFVATARAEKVSHIREGKRGDFETWVEGMESVNRPVKLLRLRTPHLETALIPGLGGRVWSVKHVATGQEMVRQFGDDKNGWHPSKGGIEEYSTSDYHAPGWTEAYKIVEQGDTFAVLEATLSNGFSLRRRVELAADRPALIITSNLVNSGSAARSAQFRIHPAFAVVDTAKASLWMKGRTKWSEKSLANPADPKAENELWLRDAACPSGAWAIRDNSCDLTILNTFDPQQVAFCYANWNGAQKRVNLEQWSQRAKLAPGKSLTIRNVYEITDRLPE
;
A
#
# COMPACT_ATOMS: atom_id res chain seq x y z
N MET A 1 69.09 -59.03 -39.15
CA MET A 1 69.76 -58.24 -38.10
C MET A 1 68.69 -57.48 -37.33
N THR A 2 68.11 -58.03 -36.26
CA THR A 2 68.54 -58.07 -34.85
C THR A 2 68.07 -56.90 -33.98
N THR A 3 67.23 -57.25 -32.99
CA THR A 3 67.19 -56.80 -31.57
C THR A 3 66.60 -55.45 -31.12
N ARG A 4 65.43 -55.55 -30.46
CA ARG A 4 65.06 -55.16 -29.05
C ARG A 4 65.10 -53.70 -28.54
N SER A 5 63.94 -53.28 -27.96
CA SER A 5 63.73 -52.75 -26.58
C SER A 5 63.67 -51.22 -26.26
N PHE A 6 62.43 -50.77 -25.93
CA PHE A 6 61.97 -49.94 -24.78
C PHE A 6 62.41 -48.47 -24.46
N LEU A 7 61.38 -47.70 -24.02
CA LEU A 7 61.29 -46.73 -22.88
C LEU A 7 61.70 -45.23 -23.04
N LYS A 8 60.67 -44.36 -22.97
CA LYS A 8 60.39 -43.31 -21.93
C LYS A 8 61.42 -42.18 -21.58
N HIS A 9 60.85 -40.95 -21.53
CA HIS A 9 61.04 -39.85 -20.54
C HIS A 9 62.32 -38.99 -20.68
N ALA A 10 62.41 -37.69 -20.40
CA ALA A 10 61.53 -36.63 -19.92
C ALA A 10 62.23 -35.24 -20.10
N ALA A 11 61.46 -34.17 -19.92
CA ALA A 11 61.86 -32.84 -19.41
C ALA A 11 62.63 -31.84 -20.31
N SER A 12 61.96 -30.69 -20.48
CA SER A 12 62.49 -29.32 -20.41
C SER A 12 63.58 -28.88 -21.40
N PHE A 13 63.25 -27.94 -22.29
CA PHE A 13 63.76 -26.56 -22.24
C PHE A 13 63.07 -25.66 -23.31
N VAL A 14 62.28 -24.69 -22.82
CA VAL A 14 62.30 -23.26 -23.16
C VAL A 14 62.03 -22.79 -24.61
N ALA A 15 60.84 -22.17 -24.77
CA ALA A 15 60.54 -20.90 -25.47
C ALA A 15 60.64 -20.88 -27.01
N LEU A 16 59.93 -20.07 -27.80
CA LEU A 16 59.07 -18.90 -27.56
C LEU A 16 58.25 -18.68 -28.87
N PHE A 17 56.94 -18.43 -28.72
CA PHE A 17 56.10 -17.56 -29.56
C PHE A 17 55.95 -17.79 -31.09
N LEU A 18 54.74 -18.18 -31.51
CA LEU A 18 53.78 -17.32 -32.25
C LEU A 18 52.55 -18.14 -32.70
N LEU A 19 51.47 -18.10 -31.93
CA LEU A 19 50.10 -18.38 -32.40
C LEU A 19 49.14 -17.48 -31.63
N GLY A 20 49.08 -16.22 -32.06
CA GLY A 20 48.09 -15.25 -31.62
C GLY A 20 46.86 -15.32 -32.51
N SER A 21 45.91 -16.20 -32.18
CA SER A 21 44.51 -15.99 -32.55
C SER A 21 43.91 -15.03 -31.53
N LEU A 22 43.73 -13.78 -31.94
CA LEU A 22 43.04 -12.72 -31.20
C LEU A 22 41.63 -13.19 -30.82
N VAL A 23 41.47 -13.72 -29.61
CA VAL A 23 40.17 -13.74 -28.93
C VAL A 23 39.91 -12.30 -28.52
N GLN A 24 39.12 -11.60 -29.33
CA GLN A 24 38.56 -10.32 -28.94
C GLN A 24 37.82 -10.55 -27.60
N ALA A 25 38.23 -9.85 -26.53
CA ALA A 25 37.61 -10.01 -25.23
C ALA A 25 36.10 -9.74 -25.37
N ALA A 26 35.27 -10.74 -25.08
CA ALA A 26 33.83 -10.58 -25.14
C ALA A 26 33.42 -9.42 -24.20
N PRO A 27 32.50 -8.54 -24.62
CA PRO A 27 32.08 -7.41 -23.79
C PRO A 27 31.51 -7.90 -22.46
N ASN A 28 31.86 -7.21 -21.36
CA ASN A 28 31.29 -7.48 -20.05
C ASN A 28 29.77 -7.29 -20.11
N LEU A 29 29.01 -8.35 -19.85
CA LEU A 29 27.54 -8.33 -19.95
C LEU A 29 26.85 -7.65 -18.76
N PHE A 30 27.62 -7.16 -17.79
CA PHE A 30 27.13 -6.40 -16.65
C PHE A 30 27.44 -4.90 -16.85
N PRO A 31 26.55 -4.11 -17.50
CA PRO A 31 26.77 -2.68 -17.72
C PRO A 31 26.56 -1.89 -16.42
N GLU A 32 27.57 -1.12 -16.00
CA GLU A 32 27.63 -0.43 -14.69
C GLU A 32 27.05 1.00 -14.71
N PRO A 33 26.18 1.38 -13.75
CA PRO A 33 25.85 2.78 -13.48
C PRO A 33 26.52 3.36 -12.20
N GLY A 34 27.31 2.60 -11.44
CA GLY A 34 27.81 3.06 -10.14
C GLY A 34 29.08 2.41 -9.58
N PHE A 35 29.70 1.48 -10.30
CA PHE A 35 31.03 0.93 -9.99
C PHE A 35 32.05 1.56 -10.96
N GLU A 36 33.34 1.62 -10.62
CA GLU A 36 34.29 2.50 -11.32
C GLU A 36 34.66 1.98 -12.73
N THR A 37 34.48 2.83 -13.75
CA THR A 37 34.94 2.58 -15.14
C THR A 37 36.44 2.80 -15.36
N SER A 38 37.24 2.99 -14.29
CA SER A 38 38.65 3.40 -14.39
C SER A 38 39.63 2.68 -13.45
N GLY A 39 39.24 1.57 -12.82
CA GLY A 39 40.14 0.82 -11.92
C GLY A 39 41.20 0.01 -12.67
N THR A 40 42.48 0.14 -12.29
CA THR A 40 43.54 -0.81 -12.68
C THR A 40 43.28 -2.16 -12.01
N THR A 41 43.44 -3.26 -12.76
CA THR A 41 43.07 -4.66 -12.47
C THR A 41 43.61 -5.31 -11.18
N GLU A 42 44.24 -4.56 -10.27
CA GLU A 42 44.98 -5.11 -9.12
C GLU A 42 44.66 -4.46 -7.75
N THR A 43 43.78 -3.45 -7.66
CA THR A 43 43.44 -2.82 -6.38
C THR A 43 41.95 -2.52 -6.21
N ALA A 44 41.22 -3.38 -5.49
CA ALA A 44 39.86 -3.08 -5.02
C ALA A 44 39.88 -1.95 -3.96
N HIS A 45 39.21 -0.82 -4.22
CA HIS A 45 39.29 0.40 -3.40
C HIS A 45 38.08 0.60 -2.44
N SER A 46 38.10 1.72 -1.70
CA SER A 46 37.38 1.97 -0.45
C SER A 46 35.85 1.95 -0.59
N GLY A 47 35.14 1.43 0.43
CA GLY A 47 33.69 1.17 0.43
C GLY A 47 32.74 2.38 0.31
N LYS A 48 33.17 3.50 -0.27
CA LYS A 48 32.31 4.63 -0.69
C LYS A 48 31.66 4.41 -2.05
N ARG A 49 32.24 3.56 -2.92
CA ARG A 49 31.72 3.24 -4.28
C ARG A 49 31.40 1.77 -4.52
N ALA A 50 31.71 0.90 -3.56
CA ALA A 50 31.32 -0.50 -3.61
C ALA A 50 29.83 -0.69 -3.31
N GLY A 51 29.25 -1.70 -3.97
CA GLY A 51 27.90 -2.17 -3.71
C GLY A 51 27.84 -2.68 -2.27
N THR A 52 26.96 -2.13 -1.45
CA THR A 52 26.91 -2.43 -0.02
C THR A 52 25.55 -3.03 0.36
N MET A 53 25.57 -4.08 1.15
CA MET A 53 24.37 -4.68 1.74
C MET A 53 24.49 -4.70 3.26
N THR A 54 23.53 -4.07 3.94
CA THR A 54 23.39 -4.09 5.41
C THR A 54 22.05 -4.73 5.81
N ILE A 55 22.11 -5.64 6.79
CA ILE A 55 20.97 -6.32 7.42
C ILE A 55 20.99 -6.01 8.91
N THR A 56 19.84 -5.59 9.45
CA THR A 56 19.60 -5.37 10.89
C THR A 56 18.24 -5.94 11.27
N GLY A 57 18.18 -6.72 12.35
CA GLY A 57 16.91 -7.18 12.95
C GLY A 57 16.32 -8.47 12.38
N GLY A 58 17.11 -9.31 11.69
CA GLY A 58 16.68 -10.61 11.17
C GLY A 58 15.81 -10.52 9.93
N LYS A 59 16.34 -10.95 8.78
CA LYS A 59 15.55 -11.14 7.56
C LYS A 59 15.84 -12.50 6.93
N GLY A 60 14.79 -13.14 6.41
CA GLY A 60 14.89 -14.44 5.73
C GLY A 60 15.76 -14.39 4.48
N TRP A 61 15.37 -13.62 3.46
CA TRP A 61 16.15 -13.46 2.22
C TRP A 61 16.17 -11.99 1.80
N LYS A 62 17.32 -11.46 1.41
CA LYS A 62 17.47 -10.09 0.87
C LYS A 62 18.57 -10.06 -0.18
N ALA A 63 18.31 -9.45 -1.32
CA ALA A 63 19.32 -9.19 -2.36
C ALA A 63 19.62 -7.69 -2.48
N MET A 64 20.79 -7.38 -3.02
CA MET A 64 21.11 -6.02 -3.49
C MET A 64 20.28 -5.69 -4.74
N GLU A 65 19.58 -4.55 -4.72
CA GLU A 65 18.75 -4.09 -5.84
C GLU A 65 19.62 -3.71 -7.05
N PHE A 66 19.44 -4.43 -8.16
CA PHE A 66 20.04 -4.19 -9.47
C PHE A 66 19.05 -4.71 -10.53
N PRO A 67 19.00 -4.17 -11.77
CA PRO A 67 18.11 -4.70 -12.80
C PRO A 67 18.22 -6.23 -12.88
N PRO A 68 17.12 -6.97 -12.66
CA PRO A 68 17.21 -8.35 -12.20
C PRO A 68 17.56 -9.35 -13.29
N ALA A 69 17.72 -8.96 -14.56
CA ALA A 69 17.90 -9.91 -15.65
C ALA A 69 18.97 -9.49 -16.67
N ILE A 70 19.95 -10.36 -16.90
CA ILE A 70 21.02 -10.19 -17.87
C ILE A 70 20.74 -11.09 -19.07
N THR A 71 20.91 -10.56 -20.29
CA THR A 71 20.76 -11.33 -21.51
C THR A 71 22.02 -12.15 -21.77
N VAL A 72 21.85 -13.46 -21.96
CA VAL A 72 22.94 -14.42 -22.25
C VAL A 72 22.55 -15.27 -23.44
N GLU A 73 23.54 -15.77 -24.17
CA GLU A 73 23.34 -16.84 -25.15
C GLU A 73 23.04 -18.17 -24.44
N PRO A 74 21.90 -18.83 -24.73
CA PRO A 74 21.56 -20.12 -24.14
C PRO A 74 22.65 -21.17 -24.37
N PHE A 75 22.90 -22.00 -23.36
CA PHE A 75 23.88 -23.09 -23.33
C PHE A 75 25.35 -22.68 -23.45
N ALA A 76 25.68 -21.39 -23.60
CA ALA A 76 27.04 -20.91 -23.46
C ALA A 76 27.51 -20.95 -21.99
N THR A 77 28.83 -21.10 -21.77
CA THR A 77 29.42 -21.01 -20.43
C THR A 77 29.88 -19.58 -20.16
N TYR A 78 29.45 -19.02 -19.03
CA TYR A 78 29.86 -17.70 -18.55
C TYR A 78 30.71 -17.81 -17.31
N ARG A 79 31.74 -16.97 -17.20
CA ARG A 79 32.50 -16.73 -15.97
C ARG A 79 32.06 -15.41 -15.37
N THR A 80 31.74 -15.46 -14.08
CA THR A 80 31.48 -14.27 -13.27
C THR A 80 32.61 -14.06 -12.29
N GLU A 81 33.09 -12.84 -12.14
CA GLU A 81 34.16 -12.47 -11.20
C GLU A 81 33.74 -11.22 -10.42
N GLY A 82 34.29 -11.05 -9.22
CA GLY A 82 34.13 -9.85 -8.40
C GLY A 82 34.99 -9.89 -7.15
N TRP A 83 35.17 -8.76 -6.49
CA TRP A 83 35.86 -8.64 -5.21
C TRP A 83 34.87 -8.44 -4.08
N VAL A 84 35.01 -9.17 -2.98
CA VAL A 84 34.04 -9.17 -1.87
C VAL A 84 34.71 -9.04 -0.51
N LYS A 85 34.00 -8.46 0.46
CA LYS A 85 34.34 -8.53 1.90
C LYS A 85 33.09 -8.32 2.75
N GLY A 86 33.11 -8.75 4.00
CA GLY A 86 31.98 -8.54 4.90
C GLY A 86 31.93 -9.50 6.07
N THR A 87 30.92 -9.31 6.92
CA THR A 87 30.61 -10.18 8.07
C THR A 87 29.12 -10.49 8.10
N ALA A 88 28.76 -11.66 8.62
CA ALA A 88 27.40 -12.13 8.73
C ALA A 88 27.20 -12.92 10.04
N ASP A 89 26.12 -12.60 10.76
CA ASP A 89 25.77 -13.23 12.03
C ASP A 89 24.52 -14.10 11.87
N GLY A 90 24.62 -15.38 12.23
CA GLY A 90 23.48 -16.31 12.32
C GLY A 90 22.91 -16.81 10.99
N GLY A 91 23.50 -16.43 9.84
CA GLY A 91 23.11 -16.84 8.49
C GLY A 91 24.28 -16.71 7.50
N SER A 92 24.02 -16.72 6.20
CA SER A 92 25.07 -16.59 5.16
C SER A 92 24.86 -15.37 4.26
N VAL A 93 25.98 -14.79 3.83
CA VAL A 93 26.01 -13.83 2.72
C VAL A 93 26.83 -14.44 1.59
N VAL A 94 26.30 -14.32 0.37
CA VAL A 94 26.89 -14.85 -0.85
C VAL A 94 26.96 -13.74 -1.90
N ALA A 95 27.89 -13.90 -2.83
CA ALA A 95 28.14 -12.98 -3.93
C ALA A 95 27.99 -13.67 -5.28
N LEU A 96 27.89 -12.88 -6.35
CA LEU A 96 27.77 -13.37 -7.73
C LEU A 96 26.63 -14.38 -7.87
N TYR A 97 25.49 -14.07 -7.24
CA TYR A 97 24.37 -14.99 -7.13
C TYR A 97 23.57 -14.98 -8.44
N SER A 98 23.72 -16.02 -9.25
CA SER A 98 22.98 -16.20 -10.49
C SER A 98 22.04 -17.39 -10.40
N TYR A 99 20.84 -17.30 -10.96
CA TYR A 99 19.96 -18.44 -11.12
C TYR A 99 19.07 -18.32 -12.36
N GLY A 100 18.61 -19.47 -12.84
CA GLY A 100 17.59 -19.62 -13.88
C GLY A 100 16.40 -20.42 -13.34
N TRP A 101 15.49 -20.80 -14.23
CA TRP A 101 14.32 -21.61 -13.88
C TRP A 101 14.39 -22.97 -14.57
N ASN A 102 14.06 -24.04 -13.85
CA ASN A 102 13.68 -25.32 -14.46
C ASN A 102 12.15 -25.38 -14.65
N SER A 103 11.56 -26.57 -14.73
CA SER A 103 10.11 -26.70 -14.88
C SER A 103 9.33 -26.34 -13.60
N TYR A 104 9.94 -26.45 -12.41
CA TYR A 104 9.26 -26.37 -11.11
C TYR A 104 9.80 -25.32 -10.10
N GLY A 105 10.83 -24.55 -10.45
CA GLY A 105 11.36 -23.50 -9.56
C GLY A 105 12.74 -22.96 -9.94
N TRP A 106 13.39 -22.28 -8.99
CA TRP A 106 14.73 -21.70 -9.13
C TRP A 106 15.79 -22.81 -9.23
N TRP A 107 16.57 -22.79 -10.30
CA TRP A 107 17.62 -23.77 -10.59
C TRP A 107 18.82 -23.12 -11.29
N PHE A 108 19.78 -23.93 -11.75
CA PHE A 108 21.01 -23.49 -12.43
C PHE A 108 21.77 -22.44 -11.58
N MET A 109 21.70 -22.61 -10.26
CA MET A 109 22.15 -21.61 -9.31
C MET A 109 23.66 -21.64 -9.19
N ARG A 110 24.28 -20.46 -9.19
CA ARG A 110 25.70 -20.28 -8.86
C ARG A 110 25.85 -19.12 -7.92
N GLN A 111 26.77 -19.28 -6.98
CA GLN A 111 27.08 -18.29 -5.97
C GLN A 111 28.51 -18.52 -5.49
N ALA A 112 29.14 -17.46 -5.00
CA ALA A 112 30.39 -17.54 -4.26
C ALA A 112 30.14 -17.17 -2.79
N PRO A 113 30.54 -18.00 -1.82
CA PRO A 113 30.37 -17.67 -0.41
C PRO A 113 31.23 -16.48 -0.02
N ILE A 114 30.71 -15.58 0.81
CA ILE A 114 31.52 -14.53 1.44
C ILE A 114 32.00 -15.08 2.78
N LYS A 115 33.28 -15.43 2.85
CA LYS A 115 33.93 -15.75 4.12
C LYS A 115 34.00 -14.48 4.95
N SER A 116 33.63 -14.54 6.23
CA SER A 116 33.75 -13.40 7.14
C SER A 116 35.18 -12.88 7.14
N ALA A 117 35.39 -11.73 6.50
CA ALA A 117 36.70 -11.19 6.22
C ALA A 117 36.62 -9.66 6.15
N THR A 118 37.58 -9.01 6.81
CA THR A 118 37.73 -7.55 6.78
C THR A 118 38.51 -7.07 5.55
N LYS A 119 39.21 -7.98 4.86
CA LYS A 119 39.96 -7.74 3.63
C LYS A 119 39.16 -8.16 2.40
N TRP A 120 39.36 -7.45 1.29
CA TRP A 120 38.80 -7.80 -0.03
C TRP A 120 39.38 -9.14 -0.52
N GLN A 121 38.53 -9.98 -1.09
CA GLN A 121 38.88 -11.27 -1.67
C GLN A 121 38.24 -11.40 -3.05
N LYS A 122 39.02 -11.83 -4.04
CA LYS A 122 38.50 -12.13 -5.37
C LYS A 122 37.69 -13.43 -5.31
N VAL A 123 36.48 -13.40 -5.84
CA VAL A 123 35.62 -14.56 -6.01
C VAL A 123 35.29 -14.74 -7.49
N SER A 124 35.14 -15.99 -7.90
CA SER A 124 34.73 -16.35 -9.25
C SER A 124 33.83 -17.56 -9.24
N THR A 125 32.87 -17.61 -10.15
CA THR A 125 32.04 -18.79 -10.42
C THR A 125 31.72 -18.86 -11.92
N THR A 126 31.24 -20.02 -12.36
CA THR A 126 30.81 -20.22 -13.75
C THR A 126 29.41 -20.78 -13.79
N PHE A 127 28.59 -20.27 -14.71
CA PHE A 127 27.21 -20.71 -14.89
C PHE A 127 26.92 -21.02 -16.37
N ILE A 128 25.91 -21.87 -16.59
CA ILE A 128 25.35 -22.23 -17.89
C ILE A 128 23.83 -22.09 -17.76
N MET A 129 23.17 -21.45 -18.72
CA MET A 129 21.72 -21.23 -18.68
C MET A 129 21.05 -21.83 -19.92
N PRO A 130 19.94 -22.58 -19.79
CA PRO A 130 19.22 -23.13 -20.95
C PRO A 130 18.33 -22.09 -21.65
N VAL A 131 18.26 -20.87 -21.14
CA VAL A 131 17.42 -19.76 -21.64
C VAL A 131 18.25 -18.50 -21.80
N ASN A 132 17.72 -17.50 -22.52
CA ASN A 132 18.46 -16.30 -22.88
C ASN A 132 18.46 -15.19 -21.81
N ARG A 133 17.88 -15.44 -20.64
CA ARG A 133 17.86 -14.49 -19.51
C ARG A 133 18.25 -15.19 -18.22
N VAL A 134 19.21 -14.61 -17.49
CA VAL A 134 19.64 -15.07 -16.18
C VAL A 134 19.30 -14.03 -15.12
N THR A 135 18.80 -14.48 -13.97
CA THR A 135 18.67 -13.58 -12.82
C THR A 135 20.00 -13.47 -12.11
N PHE A 136 20.50 -12.25 -11.87
CA PHE A 136 21.81 -12.03 -11.27
C PHE A 136 21.74 -10.96 -10.17
N HIS A 137 22.27 -11.30 -9.00
CA HIS A 137 22.41 -10.41 -7.86
C HIS A 137 23.86 -10.36 -7.39
N PRO A 138 24.47 -9.16 -7.31
CA PRO A 138 25.84 -9.02 -6.82
C PRO A 138 26.03 -9.53 -5.39
N LEU A 139 25.09 -9.27 -4.47
CA LEU A 139 25.07 -9.78 -3.09
C LEU A 139 23.69 -10.29 -2.69
N VAL A 140 23.65 -11.39 -1.94
CA VAL A 140 22.44 -11.99 -1.35
C VAL A 140 22.71 -12.43 0.09
N SER A 141 21.77 -12.16 0.99
CA SER A 141 21.77 -12.61 2.39
C SER A 141 20.64 -13.62 2.60
N ASN A 142 20.95 -14.70 3.33
CA ASN A 142 20.00 -15.73 3.72
C ASN A 142 20.09 -16.01 5.23
N GLY A 143 19.02 -15.70 5.97
CA GLY A 143 18.85 -15.98 7.39
C GLY A 143 19.73 -15.14 8.33
N CYS A 144 20.33 -14.03 7.87
CA CYS A 144 21.21 -13.22 8.72
C CYS A 144 20.41 -12.39 9.73
N ARG A 145 20.83 -12.43 11.01
CA ARG A 145 20.35 -11.50 12.04
C ARG A 145 20.89 -10.11 11.80
N ASN A 146 22.21 -10.03 11.64
CA ASN A 146 22.94 -8.83 11.22
C ASN A 146 23.97 -9.23 10.17
N ALA A 147 24.16 -8.42 9.14
CA ALA A 147 25.21 -8.63 8.16
C ALA A 147 25.61 -7.30 7.53
N LYS A 148 26.90 -7.17 7.19
CA LYS A 148 27.42 -6.07 6.39
C LYS A 148 28.41 -6.60 5.37
N ALA A 149 28.07 -6.49 4.09
CA ALA A 149 28.90 -6.99 3.00
C ALA A 149 29.05 -5.96 1.89
N TYR A 150 30.16 -6.06 1.18
CA TYR A 150 30.57 -5.18 0.10
C TYR A 150 31.01 -6.02 -1.10
N ILE A 151 30.71 -5.56 -2.32
CA ILE A 151 31.18 -6.13 -3.59
C ILE A 151 31.68 -5.03 -4.53
N ASP A 152 32.69 -5.34 -5.34
CA ASP A 152 33.29 -4.44 -6.33
C ASP A 152 33.78 -5.20 -7.59
N ASP A 153 34.06 -4.49 -8.68
CA ASP A 153 34.63 -5.00 -9.95
C ASP A 153 33.91 -6.25 -10.51
N VAL A 154 32.59 -6.18 -10.69
CA VAL A 154 31.81 -7.32 -11.15
C VAL A 154 31.92 -7.47 -12.67
N SER A 155 32.39 -8.63 -13.13
CA SER A 155 32.43 -8.96 -14.56
C SER A 155 31.71 -10.25 -14.88
N ILE A 156 31.03 -10.28 -16.04
CA ILE A 156 30.37 -11.45 -16.59
C ILE A 156 30.82 -11.60 -18.04
N THR A 157 31.62 -12.63 -18.31
CA THR A 157 32.25 -12.84 -19.61
C THR A 157 31.93 -14.24 -20.15
N ARG A 158 31.64 -14.32 -21.46
CA ARG A 158 31.44 -15.61 -22.14
C ARG A 158 32.80 -16.28 -22.31
N ILE A 159 32.93 -17.53 -21.86
CA ILE A 159 34.20 -18.29 -21.92
C ILE A 159 34.12 -19.57 -22.76
N ALA A 160 32.92 -20.01 -23.14
CA ALA A 160 32.72 -21.08 -24.13
C ALA A 160 31.39 -20.88 -24.86
N SER A 161 31.38 -21.18 -26.16
CA SER A 161 30.17 -21.20 -26.98
C SER A 161 29.20 -22.32 -26.56
N PRO A 162 27.94 -22.28 -27.03
CA PRO A 162 26.99 -23.36 -26.82
C PRO A 162 27.51 -24.72 -27.31
N ALA A 163 28.11 -24.77 -28.51
CA ALA A 163 28.62 -26.00 -29.11
C ALA A 163 29.75 -26.62 -28.25
N GLU A 164 30.72 -25.82 -27.82
CA GLU A 164 31.83 -26.27 -26.96
C GLU A 164 31.33 -26.74 -25.60
N THR A 165 30.37 -26.00 -25.01
CA THR A 165 29.79 -26.34 -23.71
C THR A 165 29.05 -27.68 -23.77
N ILE A 166 28.19 -27.88 -24.77
CA ILE A 166 27.42 -29.12 -24.94
C ILE A 166 28.34 -30.29 -25.29
N ALA A 167 29.34 -30.11 -26.16
CA ALA A 167 30.32 -31.15 -26.46
C ALA A 167 31.04 -31.63 -25.19
N ARG A 168 31.47 -30.69 -24.33
CA ARG A 168 32.08 -31.00 -23.02
C ARG A 168 31.12 -31.75 -22.09
N LEU A 169 29.85 -31.35 -22.03
CA LEU A 169 28.84 -32.02 -21.20
C LEU A 169 28.57 -33.45 -21.68
N ARG A 170 28.49 -33.66 -23.01
CA ARG A 170 28.25 -34.98 -23.62
C ARG A 170 29.44 -35.93 -23.48
N ALA A 171 30.67 -35.41 -23.39
CA ALA A 171 31.87 -36.21 -23.21
C ALA A 171 32.01 -36.81 -21.79
N LYS A 172 31.20 -36.36 -20.82
CA LYS A 172 31.21 -36.92 -19.46
C LYS A 172 30.51 -38.27 -19.44
N SER A 173 31.18 -39.28 -18.88
CA SER A 173 30.62 -40.63 -18.70
C SER A 173 29.44 -40.67 -17.72
N SER A 174 29.45 -39.79 -16.71
CA SER A 174 28.41 -39.70 -15.68
C SER A 174 28.06 -38.23 -15.37
N PRO A 175 27.19 -37.59 -16.17
CA PRO A 175 26.76 -36.22 -15.91
C PRO A 175 25.90 -36.14 -14.63
N ASN A 176 26.07 -35.07 -13.85
CA ASN A 176 25.30 -34.82 -12.64
C ASN A 176 23.87 -34.34 -12.96
N THR A 177 23.04 -34.15 -11.92
CA THR A 177 21.64 -33.73 -12.03
C THR A 177 21.47 -32.48 -12.91
N GLU A 178 22.22 -31.40 -12.65
CA GLU A 178 22.08 -30.16 -13.42
C GLU A 178 22.56 -30.32 -14.88
N GLU A 179 23.63 -31.06 -15.11
CA GLU A 179 24.16 -31.35 -16.44
C GLU A 179 23.19 -32.17 -17.28
N ARG A 180 22.51 -33.15 -16.66
CA ARG A 180 21.42 -33.91 -17.30
C ARG A 180 20.25 -33.00 -17.67
N LEU A 181 19.86 -32.06 -16.80
CA LEU A 181 18.79 -31.10 -17.09
C LEU A 181 19.15 -30.15 -18.25
N LEU A 182 20.41 -29.70 -18.33
CA LEU A 182 20.90 -28.90 -19.45
C LEU A 182 20.89 -29.69 -20.77
N LEU A 183 21.39 -30.93 -20.75
CA LEU A 183 21.39 -31.81 -21.92
C LEU A 183 19.98 -32.16 -22.38
N ALA A 184 19.03 -32.38 -21.46
CA ALA A 184 17.65 -32.68 -21.80
C ALA A 184 17.00 -31.52 -22.57
N ARG A 185 17.15 -30.29 -22.06
CA ARG A 185 16.63 -29.08 -22.75
C ARG A 185 17.30 -28.84 -24.10
N TRP A 186 18.59 -29.13 -24.21
CA TRP A 186 19.30 -29.08 -25.48
C TRP A 186 18.72 -30.07 -26.50
N PHE A 187 18.55 -31.34 -26.12
CA PHE A 187 17.98 -32.36 -27.02
C PHE A 187 16.54 -32.07 -27.39
N LEU A 188 15.72 -31.59 -26.45
CA LEU A 188 14.34 -31.15 -26.72
C LEU A 188 14.29 -29.98 -27.71
N GLY A 189 15.19 -29.00 -27.58
CA GLY A 189 15.31 -27.89 -28.54
C GLY A 189 15.70 -28.34 -29.96
N GLN A 190 16.26 -29.54 -30.10
CA GLN A 190 16.57 -30.19 -31.37
C GLN A 190 15.51 -31.23 -31.79
N ASN A 191 14.38 -31.31 -31.07
CA ASN A 191 13.34 -32.32 -31.23
C ASN A 191 13.85 -33.78 -31.12
N ASN A 192 14.93 -34.01 -30.38
CA ASN A 192 15.49 -35.35 -30.14
C ASN A 192 14.96 -35.94 -28.83
N LEU A 193 13.68 -36.35 -28.84
CA LEU A 193 12.97 -36.82 -27.65
C LEU A 193 13.60 -38.07 -27.03
N THR A 194 14.05 -39.02 -27.86
CA THR A 194 14.70 -40.25 -27.41
C THR A 194 15.99 -39.98 -26.62
N ALA A 195 16.82 -39.03 -27.09
CA ALA A 195 18.04 -38.66 -26.36
C ALA A 195 17.74 -37.95 -25.03
N ALA A 196 16.67 -37.15 -24.98
CA ALA A 196 16.23 -36.52 -23.73
C ALA A 196 15.69 -37.55 -22.74
N GLU A 197 14.89 -38.51 -23.19
CA GLU A 197 14.34 -39.59 -22.38
C GLU A 197 15.43 -40.49 -21.79
N LYS A 198 16.45 -40.85 -22.59
CA LYS A 198 17.59 -41.64 -22.13
C LYS A 198 18.37 -41.01 -20.96
N LEU A 199 18.30 -39.69 -20.78
CA LEU A 199 18.93 -39.02 -19.62
C LEU A 199 18.26 -39.35 -18.29
N MET A 200 17.05 -39.94 -18.30
CA MET A 200 16.34 -40.43 -17.12
C MET A 200 16.91 -41.74 -16.57
N ASP A 201 17.65 -42.50 -17.41
CA ASP A 201 18.26 -43.78 -17.04
C ASP A 201 19.32 -43.59 -15.95
N GLY A 202 19.15 -44.29 -14.83
CA GLY A 202 20.01 -44.17 -13.65
C GLY A 202 20.03 -42.78 -13.00
N ALA A 203 19.13 -41.87 -13.38
CA ALA A 203 19.03 -40.53 -12.79
C ALA A 203 18.20 -40.52 -11.50
N ASP A 204 18.37 -39.46 -10.69
CA ASP A 204 17.51 -39.21 -9.54
C ASP A 204 16.10 -38.75 -9.96
N ASN A 205 15.17 -38.72 -9.01
CA ASN A 205 13.79 -38.29 -9.24
C ASN A 205 13.68 -36.81 -9.70
N THR A 206 14.69 -35.97 -9.47
CA THR A 206 14.71 -34.57 -9.94
C THR A 206 14.76 -34.51 -11.45
N VAL A 207 15.72 -35.24 -12.05
CA VAL A 207 15.86 -35.30 -13.50
C VAL A 207 14.62 -35.95 -14.12
N ARG A 208 14.18 -37.08 -13.58
CA ARG A 208 13.07 -37.84 -14.14
C ARG A 208 11.76 -37.03 -14.15
N ALA A 209 11.46 -36.32 -13.07
CA ALA A 209 10.25 -35.50 -13.01
C ALA A 209 10.31 -34.24 -13.90
N ASP A 210 11.46 -33.55 -14.00
CA ASP A 210 11.61 -32.36 -14.85
C ASP A 210 11.54 -32.72 -16.33
N VAL A 211 12.24 -33.79 -16.74
CA VAL A 211 12.22 -34.30 -18.12
C VAL A 211 10.82 -34.79 -18.50
N SER A 212 10.14 -35.52 -17.61
CA SER A 212 8.74 -35.94 -17.84
C SER A 212 7.81 -34.75 -18.04
N CYS A 213 8.00 -33.66 -17.29
CA CYS A 213 7.23 -32.43 -17.49
C CYS A 213 7.49 -31.79 -18.85
N LEU A 214 8.74 -31.72 -19.28
CA LEU A 214 9.08 -31.17 -20.60
C LEU A 214 8.55 -32.03 -21.75
N LEU A 215 8.59 -33.35 -21.60
CA LEU A 215 7.99 -34.28 -22.56
C LEU A 215 6.47 -34.14 -22.59
N ALA A 216 5.80 -33.99 -21.44
CA ALA A 216 4.36 -33.74 -21.37
C ALA A 216 3.96 -32.42 -22.06
N GLN A 217 4.78 -31.38 -21.95
CA GLN A 217 4.56 -30.09 -22.63
C GLN A 217 4.69 -30.19 -24.15
N GLY A 218 5.50 -31.11 -24.67
CA GLY A 218 5.74 -31.33 -26.09
C GLY A 218 4.92 -32.47 -26.71
N ALA A 219 4.10 -33.17 -25.93
CA ALA A 219 3.31 -34.30 -26.40
C ALA A 219 2.21 -33.84 -27.38
N THR A 220 2.05 -34.58 -28.49
CA THR A 220 1.08 -34.27 -29.55
C THR A 220 -0.21 -35.08 -29.45
N ASP A 221 -0.26 -36.09 -28.57
CA ASP A 221 -1.44 -36.90 -28.29
C ASP A 221 -1.66 -37.04 -26.77
N ASP A 222 -2.94 -37.19 -26.39
CA ASP A 222 -3.34 -37.21 -24.99
C ASP A 222 -2.83 -38.45 -24.25
N ALA A 223 -2.67 -39.59 -24.92
CA ALA A 223 -2.19 -40.81 -24.27
C ALA A 223 -0.74 -40.66 -23.79
N GLU A 224 0.14 -40.08 -24.61
CA GLU A 224 1.51 -39.78 -24.23
C GLU A 224 1.57 -38.69 -23.16
N LYS A 225 0.78 -37.62 -23.30
CA LYS A 225 0.70 -36.54 -22.31
C LYS A 225 0.30 -37.06 -20.93
N LEU A 226 -0.74 -37.90 -20.87
CA LEU A 226 -1.22 -38.55 -19.65
C LEU A 226 -0.14 -39.45 -19.03
N ARG A 227 0.56 -40.25 -19.85
CA ARG A 227 1.66 -41.11 -19.40
C ARG A 227 2.77 -40.29 -18.73
N ARG A 228 3.20 -39.19 -19.35
CA ARG A 228 4.26 -38.32 -18.84
C ARG A 228 3.83 -37.56 -17.59
N MET A 229 2.56 -37.14 -17.51
CA MET A 229 2.01 -36.57 -16.30
C MET A 229 1.98 -37.57 -15.13
N ALA A 230 1.67 -38.84 -15.39
CA ALA A 230 1.78 -39.89 -14.39
C ALA A 230 3.24 -40.08 -13.93
N ASP A 231 4.22 -40.06 -14.85
CA ASP A 231 5.63 -40.11 -14.50
C ASP A 231 6.09 -38.91 -13.65
N MET A 232 5.60 -37.69 -13.93
CA MET A 232 5.87 -36.52 -13.08
C MET A 232 5.47 -36.79 -11.61
N ILE A 233 4.30 -37.37 -11.41
CA ILE A 233 3.77 -37.69 -10.07
C ILE A 233 4.54 -38.86 -9.46
N ARG A 234 4.84 -39.90 -10.25
CA ARG A 234 5.68 -41.06 -9.88
C ARG A 234 7.01 -40.64 -9.27
N TYR A 235 7.63 -39.63 -9.86
CA TYR A 235 8.94 -39.13 -9.45
C TYR A 235 8.82 -37.96 -8.46
N ASP A 236 7.71 -37.89 -7.72
CA ASP A 236 7.47 -36.97 -6.60
C ASP A 236 7.61 -35.49 -6.97
N CYS A 237 7.00 -35.06 -8.09
CA CYS A 237 7.09 -33.65 -8.49
C CYS A 237 6.54 -32.66 -7.48
N MET A 238 5.60 -33.10 -6.64
CA MET A 238 4.89 -32.26 -5.68
C MET A 238 5.73 -31.81 -4.47
N ARG A 239 7.00 -32.23 -4.39
CA ARG A 239 7.97 -31.63 -3.46
C ARG A 239 8.41 -30.21 -3.86
N TRP A 240 8.16 -29.78 -5.10
CA TRP A 240 8.53 -28.45 -5.59
C TRP A 240 7.36 -27.45 -5.56
N PRO A 241 7.62 -26.15 -5.27
CA PRO A 241 6.59 -25.13 -5.14
C PRO A 241 5.72 -24.92 -6.39
N ASP A 242 6.30 -24.99 -7.60
CA ASP A 242 5.55 -24.71 -8.85
C ASP A 242 4.95 -25.96 -9.50
N ALA A 243 5.12 -27.17 -8.92
CA ALA A 243 4.50 -28.38 -9.44
C ALA A 243 2.96 -28.30 -9.51
N PRO A 244 2.24 -27.74 -8.52
CA PRO A 244 0.80 -27.46 -8.63
C PRO A 244 0.41 -26.58 -9.82
N LYS A 245 1.29 -25.65 -10.22
CA LYS A 245 1.04 -24.78 -11.38
C LYS A 245 1.19 -25.58 -12.68
N ARG A 246 2.27 -26.36 -12.82
CA ARG A 246 2.51 -27.16 -14.03
C ARG A 246 1.48 -28.25 -14.27
N LEU A 247 1.05 -28.94 -13.21
CA LEU A 247 -0.03 -29.92 -13.33
C LEU A 247 -1.35 -29.27 -13.78
N ARG A 248 -1.70 -28.08 -13.31
CA ARG A 248 -2.89 -27.33 -13.79
C ARG A 248 -2.78 -26.93 -15.24
N GLU A 249 -1.62 -26.42 -15.65
CA GLU A 249 -1.37 -26.05 -17.05
C GLU A 249 -1.52 -27.25 -17.99
N LEU A 250 -0.95 -28.40 -17.62
CA LEU A 250 -0.99 -29.63 -18.43
C LEU A 250 -2.36 -30.33 -18.40
N SER A 251 -3.16 -30.14 -17.36
CA SER A 251 -4.49 -30.77 -17.25
C SER A 251 -5.65 -29.90 -17.71
N ALA A 252 -5.40 -28.64 -18.10
CA ALA A 252 -6.44 -27.64 -18.35
C ALA A 252 -7.47 -28.03 -19.42
N ASP A 253 -7.04 -28.79 -20.42
CA ASP A 253 -7.78 -29.30 -21.58
C ASP A 253 -8.29 -30.73 -21.42
N LEU A 254 -7.83 -31.46 -20.39
CA LEU A 254 -8.25 -32.84 -20.14
C LEU A 254 -9.69 -32.91 -19.64
N ALA A 255 -10.45 -33.88 -20.14
CA ALA A 255 -11.79 -34.16 -19.65
C ALA A 255 -11.75 -34.73 -18.21
N LEU A 256 -12.87 -34.62 -17.49
CA LEU A 256 -12.97 -35.13 -16.11
C LEU A 256 -12.56 -36.61 -15.99
N PRO A 257 -12.96 -37.54 -16.89
CA PRO A 257 -12.51 -38.94 -16.84
C PRO A 257 -11.00 -39.11 -16.94
N ASP A 258 -10.30 -38.30 -17.75
CA ASP A 258 -8.84 -38.39 -17.93
C ASP A 258 -8.10 -37.84 -16.71
N ARG A 259 -8.62 -36.75 -16.11
CA ARG A 259 -8.11 -36.21 -14.83
C ARG A 259 -8.29 -37.23 -13.69
N LEU A 260 -9.44 -37.90 -13.66
CA LEU A 260 -9.71 -39.00 -12.73
C LEU A 260 -8.75 -40.18 -12.98
N GLY A 261 -8.46 -40.51 -14.24
CA GLY A 261 -7.47 -41.52 -14.66
C GLY A 261 -6.03 -41.19 -14.22
N LEU A 262 -5.64 -39.91 -14.24
CA LEU A 262 -4.35 -39.47 -13.68
C LEU A 262 -4.30 -39.56 -12.16
N CYS A 263 -5.38 -39.20 -11.46
CA CYS A 263 -5.49 -39.38 -10.02
C CYS A 263 -5.39 -40.85 -9.61
N LEU A 264 -5.92 -41.72 -10.46
CA LEU A 264 -5.80 -43.17 -10.38
C LEU A 264 -4.35 -43.65 -10.40
N GLU A 265 -3.57 -43.20 -11.38
CA GLU A 265 -2.14 -43.49 -11.45
C GLU A 265 -1.37 -42.85 -10.29
N ALA A 266 -1.72 -41.62 -9.88
CA ALA A 266 -1.13 -40.96 -8.72
C ALA A 266 -1.31 -41.77 -7.42
N LEU A 267 -2.47 -42.40 -7.21
CA LEU A 267 -2.76 -43.25 -6.05
C LEU A 267 -1.99 -44.58 -6.12
N LYS A 268 -1.81 -45.16 -7.31
CA LYS A 268 -1.01 -46.39 -7.50
C LYS A 268 0.48 -46.17 -7.25
N LEU A 269 1.01 -45.01 -7.65
CA LEU A 269 2.45 -44.74 -7.72
C LEU A 269 3.06 -44.18 -6.41
N ALA A 270 2.26 -43.94 -5.37
CA ALA A 270 2.66 -43.16 -4.20
C ALA A 270 2.26 -43.76 -2.84
N GLN A 271 2.34 -45.07 -2.66
CA GLN A 271 2.24 -45.67 -1.33
C GLN A 271 3.27 -45.01 -0.38
N GLY A 272 2.80 -44.13 0.52
CA GLY A 272 3.61 -43.43 1.52
C GLY A 272 4.17 -42.04 1.17
N SER A 273 3.93 -41.46 -0.03
CA SER A 273 4.39 -40.09 -0.35
C SER A 273 3.29 -39.04 -0.14
N SER A 274 3.62 -37.97 0.61
CA SER A 274 2.78 -36.78 0.75
C SER A 274 2.52 -36.03 -0.56
N GLY A 275 3.28 -36.33 -1.63
CA GLY A 275 3.18 -35.69 -2.93
C GLY A 275 1.92 -36.07 -3.71
N ALA A 276 1.44 -37.31 -3.64
CA ALA A 276 0.26 -37.74 -4.40
C ALA A 276 -1.03 -37.10 -3.91
N ALA A 277 -1.21 -36.96 -2.58
CA ALA A 277 -2.36 -36.25 -2.02
C ALA A 277 -2.44 -34.80 -2.51
N LYS A 278 -1.29 -34.12 -2.66
CA LYS A 278 -1.23 -32.77 -3.22
C LYS A 278 -1.51 -32.74 -4.73
N ALA A 279 -1.06 -33.74 -5.50
CA ALA A 279 -1.35 -33.83 -6.93
C ALA A 279 -2.85 -34.00 -7.19
N ILE A 280 -3.53 -34.80 -6.37
CA ILE A 280 -4.98 -35.02 -6.43
C ILE A 280 -5.74 -33.71 -6.21
N ASP A 281 -5.37 -32.93 -5.19
CA ASP A 281 -5.99 -31.62 -4.91
C ASP A 281 -5.86 -30.64 -6.09
N VAL A 282 -4.80 -30.78 -6.87
CA VAL A 282 -4.50 -29.94 -8.03
C VAL A 282 -5.24 -30.41 -9.29
N LEU A 283 -5.38 -31.72 -9.49
CA LEU A 283 -6.01 -32.33 -10.67
C LEU A 283 -7.54 -32.42 -10.56
N LEU A 284 -8.06 -32.53 -9.34
CA LEU A 284 -9.48 -32.50 -9.01
C LEU A 284 -9.74 -31.28 -8.12
N PRO A 285 -9.72 -30.06 -8.68
CA PRO A 285 -10.07 -28.89 -7.91
C PRO A 285 -11.54 -29.03 -7.52
N PHE A 286 -11.80 -29.45 -6.27
CA PHE A 286 -13.11 -29.40 -5.67
C PHE A 286 -13.58 -27.95 -5.82
N ALA A 287 -14.55 -27.74 -6.70
CA ALA A 287 -14.96 -26.40 -7.05
C ALA A 287 -15.31 -25.68 -5.75
N SER A 288 -14.66 -24.54 -5.48
CA SER A 288 -15.12 -23.69 -4.40
C SER A 288 -16.56 -23.33 -4.74
N PHE A 289 -17.51 -23.77 -3.93
CA PHE A 289 -18.92 -23.36 -4.02
C PHE A 289 -19.07 -21.83 -3.95
N GLY A 290 -18.00 -21.11 -3.58
CA GLY A 290 -17.94 -19.67 -3.42
C GLY A 290 -17.89 -18.80 -4.68
N ASP A 291 -17.71 -19.33 -5.91
CA ASP A 291 -17.81 -18.46 -7.10
C ASP A 291 -19.26 -18.19 -7.53
N GLY A 292 -20.20 -19.05 -7.10
CA GLY A 292 -21.64 -18.89 -7.29
C GLY A 292 -22.11 -18.92 -8.74
N THR A 293 -21.26 -19.27 -9.71
CA THR A 293 -21.55 -19.13 -11.15
C THR A 293 -21.97 -20.42 -11.83
N ARG A 294 -21.73 -21.56 -11.19
CA ARG A 294 -22.09 -22.90 -11.68
C ARG A 294 -23.49 -23.30 -11.24
N ALA A 295 -24.21 -24.00 -12.13
CA ALA A 295 -25.55 -24.47 -11.82
C ALA A 295 -25.51 -25.61 -10.78
N VAL A 296 -26.51 -25.67 -9.91
CA VAL A 296 -26.61 -26.71 -8.87
C VAL A 296 -26.64 -28.10 -9.50
N ALA A 297 -27.39 -28.29 -10.59
CA ALA A 297 -27.49 -29.57 -11.28
C ALA A 297 -26.15 -30.07 -11.86
N GLU A 298 -25.29 -29.16 -12.34
CA GLU A 298 -23.96 -29.51 -12.86
C GLU A 298 -23.02 -29.94 -11.74
N LEU A 299 -23.04 -29.20 -10.62
CA LEU A 299 -22.26 -29.53 -9.44
C LEU A 299 -22.70 -30.89 -8.87
N ASP A 300 -24.00 -31.18 -8.87
CA ASP A 300 -24.55 -32.45 -8.41
C ASP A 300 -24.03 -33.63 -9.27
N THR A 301 -24.12 -33.49 -10.59
CA THR A 301 -23.68 -34.51 -11.55
C THR A 301 -22.17 -34.77 -11.45
N GLU A 302 -21.36 -33.72 -11.39
CA GLU A 302 -19.91 -33.85 -11.23
C GLU A 302 -19.55 -34.50 -9.90
N LEU A 303 -20.18 -34.07 -8.81
CA LEU A 303 -19.91 -34.60 -7.48
C LEU A 303 -20.31 -36.08 -7.39
N SER A 304 -21.43 -36.48 -7.98
CA SER A 304 -21.83 -37.88 -8.08
C SER A 304 -20.86 -38.71 -8.93
N GLY A 305 -20.33 -38.14 -10.02
CA GLY A 305 -19.28 -38.79 -10.82
C GLY A 305 -17.98 -39.00 -10.03
N MET A 306 -17.58 -38.01 -9.23
CA MET A 306 -16.42 -38.12 -8.34
C MET A 306 -16.64 -39.14 -7.21
N GLU A 307 -17.82 -39.15 -6.58
CA GLU A 307 -18.19 -40.14 -5.56
C GLU A 307 -18.16 -41.56 -6.11
N HIS A 308 -18.72 -41.78 -7.30
CA HIS A 308 -18.68 -43.08 -7.95
C HIS A 308 -17.24 -43.55 -8.20
N ALA A 309 -16.39 -42.68 -8.74
CA ALA A 309 -14.98 -42.98 -8.98
C ALA A 309 -14.23 -43.32 -7.69
N VAL A 310 -14.40 -42.52 -6.63
CA VAL A 310 -13.76 -42.76 -5.33
C VAL A 310 -14.24 -44.08 -4.70
N ALA A 311 -15.53 -44.40 -4.81
CA ALA A 311 -16.09 -45.67 -4.34
C ALA A 311 -15.50 -46.87 -5.10
N THR A 312 -15.32 -46.76 -6.43
CA THR A 312 -14.65 -47.79 -7.24
C THR A 312 -13.20 -48.04 -6.76
N PHE A 313 -12.48 -46.99 -6.32
CA PHE A 313 -11.11 -47.16 -5.79
C PHE A 313 -11.04 -47.74 -4.38
N ALA A 314 -11.98 -47.36 -3.51
CA ALA A 314 -12.09 -47.96 -2.19
C ALA A 314 -12.28 -49.49 -2.31
N ALA A 315 -13.10 -49.92 -3.27
CA ALA A 315 -13.37 -51.34 -3.55
C ALA A 315 -12.15 -52.10 -4.11
N ALA A 316 -11.15 -51.42 -4.69
CA ALA A 316 -9.93 -52.02 -5.23
C ALA A 316 -8.80 -52.23 -4.18
N GLY A 317 -9.10 -52.15 -2.88
CA GLY A 317 -8.15 -52.42 -1.80
C GLY A 317 -7.32 -51.22 -1.31
N ASN A 318 -7.66 -49.99 -1.70
CA ASN A 318 -6.91 -48.76 -1.38
C ASN A 318 -7.65 -47.85 -0.37
N THR A 319 -8.39 -48.42 0.58
CA THR A 319 -9.29 -47.68 1.50
C THR A 319 -8.60 -46.60 2.34
N ALA A 320 -7.38 -46.83 2.84
CA ALA A 320 -6.63 -45.83 3.61
C ALA A 320 -6.18 -44.61 2.76
N SER A 321 -6.00 -44.80 1.45
CA SER A 321 -5.48 -43.77 0.53
C SER A 321 -6.57 -42.81 0.04
N VAL A 322 -7.85 -43.13 0.23
CA VAL A 322 -9.00 -42.33 -0.25
C VAL A 322 -9.77 -41.59 0.86
N ALA A 323 -9.41 -41.77 2.13
CA ALA A 323 -10.10 -41.12 3.25
C ALA A 323 -10.15 -39.58 3.16
N PRO A 324 -9.05 -38.86 2.83
CA PRO A 324 -9.09 -37.40 2.67
C PRO A 324 -9.96 -36.92 1.50
N LEU A 325 -10.14 -37.76 0.47
CA LEU A 325 -11.03 -37.47 -0.67
C LEU A 325 -12.50 -37.59 -0.26
N ASN A 326 -12.86 -38.62 0.50
CA ASN A 326 -14.21 -38.79 1.02
C ASN A 326 -14.63 -37.65 1.95
N GLU A 327 -13.71 -37.14 2.78
CA GLU A 327 -13.98 -35.97 3.64
C GLU A 327 -14.30 -34.72 2.80
N LYS A 328 -13.52 -34.47 1.75
CA LYS A 328 -13.76 -33.35 0.82
C LYS A 328 -15.05 -33.51 0.02
N LEU A 329 -15.35 -34.72 -0.46
CA LEU A 329 -16.62 -35.01 -1.16
C LEU A 329 -17.82 -34.81 -0.23
N THR A 330 -17.73 -35.24 1.02
CA THR A 330 -18.79 -35.05 2.03
C THR A 330 -19.02 -33.56 2.32
N ALA A 331 -17.93 -32.80 2.49
CA ALA A 331 -18.02 -31.35 2.69
C ALA A 331 -18.63 -30.64 1.47
N ALA A 332 -18.21 -31.02 0.26
CA ALA A 332 -18.76 -30.52 -0.99
C ALA A 332 -20.26 -30.85 -1.13
N ARG A 333 -20.66 -32.08 -0.77
CA ARG A 333 -22.05 -32.52 -0.79
C ARG A 333 -22.90 -31.70 0.17
N THR A 334 -22.39 -31.46 1.37
CA THR A 334 -23.05 -30.61 2.38
C THR A 334 -23.28 -29.19 1.83
N GLN A 335 -22.25 -28.57 1.23
CA GLN A 335 -22.36 -27.24 0.63
C GLN A 335 -23.35 -27.20 -0.56
N LEU A 336 -23.43 -28.28 -1.35
CA LEU A 336 -24.41 -28.39 -2.42
C LEU A 336 -25.84 -28.43 -1.88
N GLU A 337 -26.08 -29.22 -0.82
CA GLU A 337 -27.41 -29.33 -0.19
C GLU A 337 -27.82 -28.03 0.50
N GLU A 338 -26.90 -27.33 1.16
CA GLU A 338 -27.12 -25.97 1.68
C GLU A 338 -27.50 -25.01 0.54
N ARG A 339 -26.80 -25.08 -0.60
CA ARG A 339 -27.12 -24.26 -1.77
C ARG A 339 -28.49 -24.62 -2.34
N LYS A 340 -28.84 -25.90 -2.47
CA LYS A 340 -30.19 -26.36 -2.89
C LYS A 340 -31.28 -25.81 -1.98
N ALA A 341 -31.06 -25.81 -0.67
CA ALA A 341 -32.00 -25.25 0.31
C ALA A 341 -32.20 -23.73 0.15
N THR A 342 -31.27 -23.04 -0.52
CA THR A 342 -31.38 -21.61 -0.81
C THR A 342 -32.01 -21.26 -2.16
N MET A 343 -32.39 -22.24 -2.99
CA MET A 343 -33.01 -21.99 -4.29
C MET A 343 -34.40 -21.36 -4.13
N GLY A 344 -34.75 -20.46 -5.05
CA GLY A 344 -36.05 -19.83 -5.12
C GLY A 344 -37.09 -20.69 -5.85
N THR A 345 -38.35 -20.26 -5.75
CA THR A 345 -39.53 -20.78 -6.43
C THR A 345 -40.27 -19.66 -7.18
N ALA A 346 -39.61 -18.53 -7.42
CA ALA A 346 -40.24 -17.40 -8.07
C ALA A 346 -40.60 -17.73 -9.52
N ARG A 347 -41.77 -17.26 -9.96
CA ARG A 347 -42.24 -17.44 -11.33
C ARG A 347 -41.71 -16.30 -12.21
N LEU A 348 -40.80 -16.58 -13.13
CA LEU A 348 -40.29 -15.59 -14.09
C LEU A 348 -41.09 -15.64 -15.41
N ILE A 349 -41.67 -14.52 -15.82
CA ILE A 349 -42.46 -14.40 -17.04
C ILE A 349 -41.83 -13.36 -17.96
N ILE A 350 -41.41 -13.76 -19.16
CA ILE A 350 -40.86 -12.88 -20.21
C ILE A 350 -41.84 -12.89 -21.39
N SER A 351 -42.29 -11.71 -21.85
CA SER A 351 -43.23 -11.60 -23.00
C SER A 351 -44.45 -12.53 -22.88
N ARG A 352 -45.01 -12.62 -21.66
CA ARG A 352 -46.16 -13.49 -21.28
C ARG A 352 -45.88 -14.99 -21.24
N ARG A 353 -44.64 -15.44 -21.46
CA ARG A 353 -44.22 -16.85 -21.36
C ARG A 353 -43.50 -17.11 -20.05
N HIS A 354 -43.89 -18.19 -19.37
CA HIS A 354 -43.18 -18.65 -18.19
C HIS A 354 -41.82 -19.22 -18.61
N VAL A 355 -40.75 -18.85 -17.89
CA VAL A 355 -39.39 -19.32 -18.15
C VAL A 355 -39.17 -20.67 -17.47
N THR A 356 -38.99 -21.72 -18.26
CA THR A 356 -38.68 -23.10 -17.84
C THR A 356 -37.66 -23.74 -18.78
N SER A 357 -37.05 -24.87 -18.40
CA SER A 357 -36.12 -25.66 -19.22
C SER A 357 -36.72 -26.16 -20.54
N GLU A 358 -38.04 -26.37 -20.58
CA GLU A 358 -38.79 -26.86 -21.74
C GLU A 358 -39.21 -25.73 -22.68
N THR A 359 -39.26 -24.49 -22.18
CA THR A 359 -39.76 -23.34 -22.94
C THR A 359 -38.64 -22.42 -23.42
N HIS A 360 -37.57 -22.30 -22.64
CA HIS A 360 -36.46 -21.38 -22.90
C HIS A 360 -35.12 -22.10 -22.85
N GLN A 361 -34.15 -21.54 -23.58
CA GLN A 361 -32.74 -21.93 -23.54
C GLN A 361 -31.88 -20.67 -23.65
N ILE A 362 -30.71 -20.67 -23.03
CA ILE A 362 -29.72 -19.60 -23.22
C ILE A 362 -28.90 -19.95 -24.45
N VAL A 363 -28.73 -18.99 -25.37
CA VAL A 363 -27.96 -19.19 -26.61
C VAL A 363 -26.80 -18.21 -26.67
N ILE A 364 -25.60 -18.73 -26.94
CA ILE A 364 -24.36 -17.97 -27.12
C ILE A 364 -23.76 -18.24 -28.50
N PRO A 365 -22.84 -17.39 -29.00
CA PRO A 365 -22.17 -17.62 -30.28
C PRO A 365 -21.43 -18.96 -30.34
N ASP A 366 -21.35 -19.56 -31.54
CA ASP A 366 -20.54 -20.77 -31.76
C ASP A 366 -19.07 -20.53 -31.32
N ALA A 367 -18.52 -19.38 -31.69
CA ALA A 367 -17.20 -18.92 -31.26
C ALA A 367 -17.29 -17.88 -30.12
N ALA A 368 -17.99 -18.22 -29.03
CA ALA A 368 -18.17 -17.28 -27.92
C ALA A 368 -16.84 -16.92 -27.24
N THR A 369 -16.70 -15.67 -26.83
CA THR A 369 -15.54 -15.25 -26.03
C THR A 369 -15.66 -15.74 -24.58
N PRO A 370 -14.55 -15.79 -23.80
CA PRO A 370 -14.60 -16.13 -22.39
C PRO A 370 -15.56 -15.25 -21.56
N GLN A 371 -15.81 -14.01 -21.99
CA GLN A 371 -16.75 -13.10 -21.34
C GLN A 371 -18.21 -13.45 -21.65
N GLU A 372 -18.51 -13.86 -22.89
CA GLU A 372 -19.84 -14.29 -23.30
C GLU A 372 -20.24 -15.61 -22.61
N GLU A 373 -19.32 -16.56 -22.53
CA GLU A 373 -19.51 -17.81 -21.78
C GLU A 373 -19.75 -17.53 -20.29
N HIS A 374 -18.94 -16.64 -19.70
CA HIS A 374 -19.09 -16.28 -18.30
C HIS A 374 -20.41 -15.53 -18.03
N ALA A 375 -20.82 -14.62 -18.92
CA ALA A 375 -22.08 -13.90 -18.83
C ALA A 375 -23.29 -14.86 -18.90
N ALA A 376 -23.26 -15.85 -19.80
CA ALA A 376 -24.28 -16.88 -19.88
C ALA A 376 -24.34 -17.74 -18.61
N SER A 377 -23.19 -18.11 -18.03
CA SER A 377 -23.13 -18.85 -16.77
C SER A 377 -23.69 -18.05 -15.60
N GLU A 378 -23.34 -16.76 -15.48
CA GLU A 378 -23.88 -15.85 -14.46
C GLU A 378 -25.39 -15.70 -14.61
N LEU A 379 -25.89 -15.51 -15.83
CA LEU A 379 -27.33 -15.43 -16.09
C LEU A 379 -28.02 -16.72 -15.66
N ARG A 380 -27.55 -17.87 -16.14
CA ARG A 380 -28.12 -19.19 -15.81
C ARG A 380 -28.18 -19.40 -14.30
N SER A 381 -27.07 -19.17 -13.60
CA SER A 381 -27.02 -19.45 -12.16
C SER A 381 -27.91 -18.51 -11.35
N HIS A 382 -28.02 -17.23 -11.72
CA HIS A 382 -28.94 -16.32 -11.03
C HIS A 382 -30.41 -16.64 -11.34
N LEU A 383 -30.74 -17.04 -12.57
CA LEU A 383 -32.07 -17.50 -12.90
C LEU A 383 -32.44 -18.76 -12.11
N GLU A 384 -31.53 -19.73 -11.99
CA GLU A 384 -31.69 -20.92 -11.15
C GLU A 384 -31.89 -20.54 -9.67
N MET A 385 -31.10 -19.60 -9.13
CA MET A 385 -31.29 -19.10 -7.76
C MET A 385 -32.65 -18.42 -7.54
N ILE A 386 -33.22 -17.79 -8.58
CA ILE A 386 -34.51 -17.11 -8.51
C ILE A 386 -35.67 -18.12 -8.62
N THR A 387 -35.61 -19.04 -9.57
CA THR A 387 -36.75 -19.86 -10.01
C THR A 387 -36.66 -21.33 -9.60
N GLY A 388 -35.47 -21.80 -9.21
CA GLY A 388 -35.16 -23.21 -9.01
C GLY A 388 -34.94 -23.99 -10.31
N VAL A 389 -34.99 -23.31 -11.47
CA VAL A 389 -34.89 -23.94 -12.80
C VAL A 389 -33.58 -23.58 -13.46
N SER A 390 -32.80 -24.59 -13.85
CA SER A 390 -31.59 -24.43 -14.65
C SER A 390 -31.91 -24.50 -16.15
N LEU A 391 -31.53 -23.46 -16.89
CA LEU A 391 -31.70 -23.41 -18.35
C LEU A 391 -30.48 -24.01 -19.06
N THR A 392 -30.70 -24.75 -20.14
CA THR A 392 -29.63 -25.22 -21.03
C THR A 392 -28.91 -24.02 -21.67
N VAL A 393 -27.58 -24.07 -21.75
CA VAL A 393 -26.78 -23.16 -22.57
C VAL A 393 -26.40 -23.90 -23.86
N ALA A 394 -26.82 -23.38 -25.00
CA ALA A 394 -26.55 -23.95 -26.33
C ALA A 394 -25.73 -22.96 -27.18
N ARG A 395 -24.94 -23.49 -28.10
CA ARG A 395 -24.33 -22.69 -29.16
C ARG A 395 -25.35 -22.32 -30.23
N ASP A 396 -25.05 -21.33 -31.07
CA ASP A 396 -25.93 -20.88 -32.17
C ASP A 396 -26.37 -22.02 -33.09
N SER A 397 -25.46 -22.93 -33.40
CA SER A 397 -25.70 -24.11 -34.24
C SER A 397 -26.52 -25.22 -33.55
N GLU A 398 -26.54 -25.23 -32.22
CA GLU A 398 -27.22 -26.23 -31.38
C GLU A 398 -28.59 -25.76 -30.88
N ALA A 399 -28.93 -24.49 -31.11
CA ALA A 399 -30.18 -23.90 -30.66
C ALA A 399 -31.40 -24.59 -31.28
N ASP A 400 -32.24 -25.20 -30.45
CA ASP A 400 -33.46 -25.88 -30.85
C ASP A 400 -34.71 -24.96 -30.94
N SER A 401 -35.92 -25.55 -30.96
CA SER A 401 -37.19 -24.84 -31.07
C SER A 401 -37.62 -23.98 -29.85
N ARG A 402 -36.92 -24.09 -28.71
CA ARG A 402 -37.20 -23.30 -27.51
C ARG A 402 -36.93 -21.81 -27.72
N ILE A 403 -37.60 -20.96 -26.94
CA ILE A 403 -37.45 -19.50 -26.99
C ILE A 403 -36.03 -19.13 -26.54
N PRO A 404 -35.19 -18.51 -27.39
CA PRO A 404 -33.82 -18.23 -27.02
C PRO A 404 -33.70 -16.98 -26.13
N ILE A 405 -32.89 -17.10 -25.09
CA ILE A 405 -32.29 -15.99 -24.36
C ILE A 405 -30.87 -15.82 -24.92
N ILE A 406 -30.71 -14.88 -25.84
CA ILE A 406 -29.49 -14.66 -26.60
C ILE A 406 -28.51 -13.82 -25.76
N VAL A 407 -27.32 -14.34 -25.50
CA VAL A 407 -26.24 -13.66 -24.78
C VAL A 407 -25.02 -13.52 -25.71
N GLY A 408 -24.55 -12.29 -25.92
CA GLY A 408 -23.39 -12.02 -26.78
C GLY A 408 -23.71 -11.79 -28.27
N LYS A 409 -22.71 -11.92 -29.15
CA LYS A 409 -22.77 -11.59 -30.59
C LYS A 409 -23.30 -12.73 -31.46
N SER A 410 -24.45 -13.26 -31.09
CA SER A 410 -25.05 -14.44 -31.74
C SER A 410 -25.48 -14.18 -33.19
N ALA A 411 -25.30 -15.18 -34.06
CA ALA A 411 -25.79 -15.17 -35.44
C ALA A 411 -27.33 -15.13 -35.52
N LEU A 412 -28.04 -15.53 -34.46
CA LEU A 412 -29.51 -15.45 -34.38
C LEU A 412 -30.02 -14.01 -34.40
N LEU A 413 -29.22 -13.03 -34.01
CA LEU A 413 -29.57 -11.61 -34.07
C LEU A 413 -29.88 -11.19 -35.52
N LYS A 414 -28.97 -11.54 -36.45
CA LYS A 414 -29.13 -11.25 -37.89
C LYS A 414 -30.33 -11.99 -38.48
N LYS A 415 -30.53 -13.26 -38.10
CA LYS A 415 -31.70 -14.06 -38.53
C LYS A 415 -33.03 -13.44 -38.08
N ARG A 416 -33.02 -12.61 -37.02
CA ARG A 416 -34.19 -11.89 -36.48
C ARG A 416 -34.30 -10.45 -36.99
N GLY A 417 -33.46 -10.05 -37.96
CA GLY A 417 -33.46 -8.69 -38.50
C GLY A 417 -32.90 -7.64 -37.52
N ILE A 418 -32.24 -8.05 -36.44
CA ILE A 418 -31.71 -7.16 -35.41
C ILE A 418 -30.26 -6.82 -35.75
N ARG A 419 -30.00 -5.52 -35.96
CA ARG A 419 -28.67 -4.99 -36.22
C ARG A 419 -28.20 -4.19 -35.01
N ILE A 420 -27.02 -4.53 -34.49
CA ILE A 420 -26.41 -3.85 -33.36
C ILE A 420 -25.13 -3.15 -33.83
N ASP A 421 -25.00 -1.86 -33.52
CA ASP A 421 -23.78 -1.10 -33.76
C ASP A 421 -22.80 -1.32 -32.60
N TYR A 422 -22.03 -2.41 -32.68
CA TYR A 422 -21.04 -2.75 -31.66
C TYR A 422 -19.89 -1.74 -31.58
N ALA A 423 -19.60 -0.99 -32.66
CA ALA A 423 -18.56 0.03 -32.61
C ALA A 423 -18.99 1.17 -31.69
N ARG A 424 -20.24 1.64 -31.83
CA ARG A 424 -20.82 2.67 -30.96
C ARG A 424 -20.92 2.24 -29.49
N LEU A 425 -21.14 0.95 -29.21
CA LEU A 425 -21.20 0.46 -27.82
C LEU A 425 -19.86 0.51 -27.10
N GLY A 426 -18.73 0.52 -27.81
CA GLY A 426 -17.41 0.40 -27.19
C GLY A 426 -17.29 -0.85 -26.32
N ASP A 427 -16.31 -0.91 -25.42
CA ASP A 427 -16.06 -2.12 -24.60
C ASP A 427 -17.17 -2.45 -23.59
N GLU A 428 -17.99 -1.46 -23.20
CA GLU A 428 -18.85 -1.53 -22.01
C GLU A 428 -20.32 -1.20 -22.27
N GLY A 429 -20.66 -0.64 -23.42
CA GLY A 429 -22.04 -0.35 -23.78
C GLY A 429 -22.86 -1.63 -23.88
N ILE A 430 -24.14 -1.51 -23.50
CA ILE A 430 -25.08 -2.62 -23.42
C ILE A 430 -26.25 -2.42 -24.37
N ARG A 431 -26.79 -3.53 -24.85
CA ARG A 431 -28.05 -3.60 -25.57
C ARG A 431 -28.90 -4.71 -24.94
N MET A 432 -30.13 -4.37 -24.55
CA MET A 432 -31.11 -5.33 -24.07
C MET A 432 -32.41 -5.19 -24.87
N LEU A 433 -32.91 -6.30 -25.40
CA LEU A 433 -34.21 -6.32 -26.08
C LEU A 433 -35.08 -7.47 -25.59
N VAL A 434 -36.38 -7.23 -25.41
CA VAL A 434 -37.38 -8.27 -25.16
C VAL A 434 -38.39 -8.22 -26.30
N GLY A 435 -38.23 -9.14 -27.26
CA GLY A 435 -39.20 -9.38 -28.31
C GLY A 435 -40.27 -10.40 -27.88
N GLU A 436 -41.24 -10.69 -28.74
CA GLU A 436 -42.27 -11.70 -28.45
C GLU A 436 -41.71 -13.13 -28.32
N ARG A 437 -40.59 -13.42 -28.98
CA ARG A 437 -39.97 -14.75 -29.05
C ARG A 437 -38.45 -14.77 -28.81
N ALA A 438 -37.91 -13.77 -28.10
CA ALA A 438 -36.52 -13.78 -27.63
C ALA A 438 -36.28 -12.71 -26.55
N LEU A 439 -35.36 -13.00 -25.64
CA LEU A 439 -34.65 -11.99 -24.83
C LEU A 439 -33.22 -11.87 -25.40
N ILE A 440 -32.71 -10.66 -25.56
CA ILE A 440 -31.37 -10.39 -26.07
C ILE A 440 -30.63 -9.56 -25.04
N LEU A 441 -29.44 -10.01 -24.64
CA LEU A 441 -28.52 -9.35 -23.72
C LEU A 441 -27.13 -9.34 -24.38
N THR A 442 -26.73 -8.21 -24.96
CA THR A 442 -25.52 -8.17 -25.81
C THR A 442 -24.71 -6.91 -25.61
N GLY A 443 -23.42 -7.01 -25.92
CA GLY A 443 -22.41 -5.96 -25.81
C GLY A 443 -21.05 -6.51 -26.27
N ASN A 444 -19.98 -5.72 -26.14
CA ASN A 444 -18.62 -6.20 -26.37
C ASN A 444 -18.04 -6.83 -25.08
N LYS A 445 -16.78 -6.54 -24.77
CA LYS A 445 -15.96 -7.17 -23.73
C LYS A 445 -16.61 -7.21 -22.35
N ARG A 446 -16.80 -6.06 -21.71
CA ARG A 446 -17.52 -5.95 -20.41
C ARG A 446 -19.01 -5.70 -20.62
N GLY A 447 -19.39 -5.11 -21.76
CA GLY A 447 -20.78 -4.82 -22.10
C GLY A 447 -21.68 -6.05 -22.04
N VAL A 448 -21.24 -7.23 -22.49
CA VAL A 448 -22.08 -8.45 -22.40
C VAL A 448 -22.38 -8.84 -20.95
N LEU A 449 -21.39 -8.74 -20.06
CA LEU A 449 -21.55 -8.99 -18.62
C LEU A 449 -22.48 -7.95 -18.00
N TYR A 450 -22.28 -6.66 -18.33
CA TYR A 450 -23.09 -5.57 -17.82
C TYR A 450 -24.54 -5.64 -18.31
N ALA A 451 -24.80 -6.14 -19.52
CA ALA A 451 -26.16 -6.40 -20.01
C ALA A 451 -26.86 -7.45 -19.14
N VAL A 452 -26.18 -8.55 -18.82
CA VAL A 452 -26.69 -9.59 -17.92
C VAL A 452 -26.92 -9.03 -16.51
N TYR A 453 -25.96 -8.32 -15.93
CA TYR A 453 -26.11 -7.78 -14.59
C TYR A 453 -27.18 -6.69 -14.49
N THR A 454 -27.33 -5.86 -15.52
CA THR A 454 -28.41 -4.85 -15.59
C THR A 454 -29.77 -5.53 -15.71
N PHE A 455 -29.88 -6.58 -16.52
CA PHE A 455 -31.10 -7.39 -16.58
C PHE A 455 -31.47 -7.99 -15.22
N LEU A 456 -30.53 -8.68 -14.59
CA LEU A 456 -30.72 -9.29 -13.27
C LEU A 456 -31.05 -8.26 -12.19
N GLU A 457 -30.40 -7.10 -12.24
CA GLU A 457 -30.59 -6.03 -11.27
C GLU A 457 -31.94 -5.32 -11.45
N ASP A 458 -32.17 -4.73 -12.62
CA ASP A 458 -33.28 -3.80 -12.83
C ASP A 458 -34.60 -4.51 -13.12
N TYR A 459 -34.55 -5.73 -13.68
CA TYR A 459 -35.74 -6.47 -14.12
C TYR A 459 -36.03 -7.72 -13.29
N CYS A 460 -35.00 -8.38 -12.77
CA CYS A 460 -35.19 -9.53 -11.86
C CYS A 460 -35.11 -9.16 -10.38
N GLY A 461 -34.62 -7.97 -10.02
CA GLY A 461 -34.57 -7.48 -8.63
C GLY A 461 -33.38 -7.97 -7.79
N CYS A 462 -32.33 -8.51 -8.44
CA CYS A 462 -31.08 -8.86 -7.78
C CYS A 462 -30.33 -7.61 -7.28
N ARG A 463 -29.62 -7.73 -6.15
CA ARG A 463 -28.73 -6.68 -5.62
C ARG A 463 -27.47 -7.30 -5.03
N TRP A 464 -26.33 -6.63 -5.22
CA TRP A 464 -25.03 -7.00 -4.64
C TRP A 464 -24.49 -5.83 -3.82
N PHE A 465 -24.83 -5.79 -2.53
CA PHE A 465 -24.51 -4.69 -1.62
C PHE A 465 -23.05 -4.73 -1.15
N THR A 466 -22.54 -5.92 -0.86
CA THR A 466 -21.14 -6.21 -0.53
C THR A 466 -20.76 -7.58 -1.08
N ALA A 467 -19.53 -8.03 -0.86
CA ALA A 467 -19.10 -9.38 -1.24
C ALA A 467 -19.85 -10.50 -0.48
N ASP A 468 -20.32 -10.21 0.73
CA ASP A 468 -21.01 -11.12 1.65
C ASP A 468 -22.51 -10.80 1.83
N CYS A 469 -23.03 -9.74 1.20
CA CYS A 469 -24.43 -9.34 1.29
C CYS A 469 -25.01 -9.15 -0.11
N THR A 470 -25.83 -10.12 -0.53
CA THR A 470 -26.58 -10.09 -1.78
C THR A 470 -28.05 -10.33 -1.50
N ARG A 471 -28.91 -9.81 -2.37
CA ARG A 471 -30.34 -10.05 -2.34
C ARG A 471 -30.75 -10.63 -3.68
N ILE A 472 -31.28 -11.84 -3.66
CA ILE A 472 -31.84 -12.52 -4.83
C ILE A 472 -33.31 -12.81 -4.53
N PRO A 473 -34.26 -12.34 -5.35
CA PRO A 473 -35.68 -12.66 -5.14
C PRO A 473 -35.94 -14.15 -5.29
N ARG A 474 -36.55 -14.76 -4.26
CA ARG A 474 -36.78 -16.22 -4.20
C ARG A 474 -38.23 -16.63 -4.33
N THR A 475 -39.18 -15.71 -4.19
CA THR A 475 -40.62 -16.03 -4.23
C THR A 475 -41.38 -14.95 -5.00
N GLY A 476 -42.65 -15.23 -5.32
CA GLY A 476 -43.52 -14.32 -6.04
C GLY A 476 -43.47 -14.49 -7.56
N THR A 477 -43.93 -13.49 -8.31
CA THR A 477 -43.92 -13.51 -9.78
C THR A 477 -43.21 -12.27 -10.31
N ILE A 478 -42.15 -12.49 -11.11
CA ILE A 478 -41.40 -11.45 -11.80
C ILE A 478 -41.93 -11.40 -13.23
N ARG A 479 -42.44 -10.24 -13.66
CA ARG A 479 -42.98 -10.04 -15.00
C ARG A 479 -42.14 -9.02 -15.76
N ILE A 480 -41.62 -9.44 -16.90
CA ILE A 480 -40.89 -8.59 -17.82
C ILE A 480 -41.75 -8.41 -19.07
N SER A 481 -42.24 -7.19 -19.23
CA SER A 481 -43.09 -6.78 -20.33
C SER A 481 -42.37 -6.98 -21.67
N GLY A 482 -43.12 -7.37 -22.70
CA GLY A 482 -42.62 -7.29 -24.07
C GLY A 482 -42.38 -5.84 -24.49
N GLY A 483 -41.46 -5.62 -25.44
CA GLY A 483 -41.13 -4.29 -25.94
C GLY A 483 -40.00 -3.58 -25.18
N LEU A 484 -39.28 -4.27 -24.29
CA LEU A 484 -38.04 -3.74 -23.75
C LEU A 484 -37.05 -3.49 -24.89
N ASP A 485 -36.52 -2.27 -24.97
CA ASP A 485 -35.56 -1.84 -25.98
C ASP A 485 -34.62 -0.81 -25.30
N VAL A 486 -33.51 -1.29 -24.77
CA VAL A 486 -32.54 -0.48 -24.01
C VAL A 486 -31.20 -0.52 -24.71
N THR A 487 -30.66 0.66 -24.99
CA THR A 487 -29.24 0.86 -25.31
C THR A 487 -28.68 1.80 -24.27
N TYR A 488 -27.59 1.41 -23.61
CA TYR A 488 -26.94 2.27 -22.62
C TYR A 488 -25.42 2.23 -22.81
N ILE A 489 -24.82 3.41 -22.87
CA ILE A 489 -23.37 3.61 -22.95
C ILE A 489 -23.00 4.40 -21.69
N PRO A 490 -22.14 3.88 -20.80
CA PRO A 490 -21.80 4.58 -19.57
C PRO A 490 -21.13 5.92 -19.89
N PRO A 491 -21.51 7.03 -19.23
CA PRO A 491 -20.94 8.34 -19.50
C PRO A 491 -19.46 8.43 -19.08
N PHE A 492 -19.05 7.61 -18.12
CA PHE A 492 -17.67 7.54 -17.67
C PHE A 492 -17.00 6.30 -18.25
N GLU A 493 -15.90 6.44 -18.98
CA GLU A 493 -15.04 5.35 -19.44
C GLU A 493 -14.20 4.74 -18.30
N TYR A 494 -13.88 5.50 -17.25
CA TYR A 494 -13.13 5.03 -16.07
C TYR A 494 -13.90 5.29 -14.77
N ARG A 495 -14.12 4.24 -13.97
CA ARG A 495 -14.90 4.28 -12.72
C ARG A 495 -14.20 3.47 -11.63
N ASP A 496 -13.71 4.15 -10.59
CA ASP A 496 -12.92 3.48 -9.55
C ASP A 496 -13.09 4.10 -8.15
N THR A 497 -12.90 3.28 -7.11
CA THR A 497 -12.80 3.68 -5.69
C THR A 497 -12.09 2.59 -4.90
N ASP A 498 -11.23 2.90 -3.93
CA ASP A 498 -10.21 1.97 -3.43
C ASP A 498 -10.40 1.45 -1.98
N TYR A 499 -11.59 1.59 -1.40
CA TYR A 499 -11.92 0.90 -0.14
C TYR A 499 -11.61 -0.61 -0.23
N PRO A 500 -11.02 -1.26 0.77
CA PRO A 500 -10.61 -2.67 0.68
C PRO A 500 -11.76 -3.64 0.37
N ASN A 501 -12.98 -3.32 0.81
CA ASN A 501 -14.18 -4.13 0.62
C ASN A 501 -14.62 -4.28 -0.84
N ARG A 502 -14.21 -3.38 -1.74
CA ARG A 502 -14.54 -3.43 -3.17
C ARG A 502 -13.66 -4.40 -3.97
N ARG A 503 -12.49 -4.76 -3.44
CA ARG A 503 -11.42 -5.52 -4.13
C ARG A 503 -11.87 -6.88 -4.69
N PRO A 504 -12.83 -7.60 -4.10
CA PRO A 504 -13.33 -8.84 -4.71
C PRO A 504 -13.89 -8.55 -6.13
N PRO A 505 -13.35 -9.18 -7.19
CA PRO A 505 -13.68 -8.84 -8.56
C PRO A 505 -15.16 -9.05 -8.88
N GLN A 506 -15.80 -10.05 -8.26
CA GLN A 506 -17.22 -10.32 -8.42
C GLN A 506 -18.10 -9.13 -7.98
N PHE A 507 -17.75 -8.47 -6.88
CA PHE A 507 -18.49 -7.30 -6.41
C PHE A 507 -18.29 -6.13 -7.37
N GLY A 508 -17.03 -5.87 -7.77
CA GLY A 508 -16.69 -4.77 -8.66
C GLY A 508 -17.38 -4.87 -10.01
N VAL A 509 -17.30 -6.03 -10.67
CA VAL A 509 -17.86 -6.21 -12.02
C VAL A 509 -19.41 -6.24 -12.00
N ARG A 510 -20.03 -6.90 -11.01
CA ARG A 510 -21.50 -6.88 -10.86
C ARG A 510 -22.06 -5.47 -10.61
N ASN A 511 -21.26 -4.61 -9.96
CA ASN A 511 -21.56 -3.20 -9.76
C ASN A 511 -20.88 -2.27 -10.79
N LYS A 512 -20.41 -2.81 -11.93
CA LYS A 512 -19.87 -2.08 -13.08
C LYS A 512 -18.66 -1.15 -12.81
N LEU A 513 -17.87 -1.41 -11.78
CA LEU A 513 -16.57 -0.77 -11.57
C LEU A 513 -15.49 -1.40 -12.47
N ASN A 514 -14.66 -0.59 -13.13
CA ASN A 514 -13.74 -1.06 -14.16
C ASN A 514 -12.29 -0.57 -14.01
N GLY A 515 -11.98 0.25 -13.01
CA GLY A 515 -10.65 0.85 -12.87
C GLY A 515 -9.53 -0.10 -12.44
N ALA A 516 -8.32 0.45 -12.29
CA ALA A 516 -7.04 -0.25 -12.13
C ALA A 516 -7.00 -1.24 -10.96
N TYR A 517 -7.80 -1.00 -9.94
CA TYR A 517 -7.80 -1.78 -8.72
C TYR A 517 -8.89 -2.88 -8.68
N SER A 518 -9.80 -2.94 -9.67
CA SER A 518 -10.86 -3.98 -9.73
C SER A 518 -10.29 -5.37 -10.02
N ARG A 519 -9.03 -5.47 -10.51
CA ARG A 519 -8.24 -6.71 -10.73
C ARG A 519 -9.05 -7.89 -11.28
N ALA A 520 -10.03 -7.61 -12.13
CA ALA A 520 -10.91 -8.62 -12.68
C ALA A 520 -10.14 -9.51 -13.68
N PRO A 521 -10.27 -10.85 -13.61
CA PRO A 521 -9.67 -11.73 -14.61
C PRO A 521 -10.23 -11.49 -16.03
N GLY A 522 -9.55 -12.00 -17.06
CA GLY A 522 -9.96 -11.83 -18.45
C GLY A 522 -11.40 -12.27 -18.75
N LYS A 523 -11.85 -13.41 -18.19
CA LYS A 523 -13.24 -13.92 -18.32
C LYS A 523 -14.31 -13.00 -17.70
N TRP A 524 -13.91 -12.15 -16.74
CA TRP A 524 -14.76 -11.11 -16.14
C TRP A 524 -14.66 -9.77 -16.89
N GLY A 525 -14.08 -9.78 -18.09
CA GLY A 525 -13.91 -8.59 -18.95
C GLY A 525 -12.72 -7.70 -18.58
N GLY A 526 -11.89 -8.12 -17.63
CA GLY A 526 -10.68 -7.39 -17.23
C GLY A 526 -10.98 -6.04 -16.59
N ASN A 527 -9.98 -5.17 -16.54
CA ASN A 527 -10.07 -3.82 -16.04
C ASN A 527 -9.20 -2.86 -16.88
N LEU A 528 -9.39 -1.56 -16.74
CA LEU A 528 -8.48 -0.56 -17.30
C LEU A 528 -7.17 -0.58 -16.53
N LYS A 529 -6.07 -0.84 -17.23
CA LYS A 529 -4.74 -0.99 -16.66
C LYS A 529 -3.91 0.26 -16.91
N TYR A 530 -3.31 0.72 -15.84
CA TYR A 530 -2.33 1.78 -15.84
C TYR A 530 -0.91 1.22 -15.86
N ARG A 531 -0.01 1.90 -16.58
CA ARG A 531 1.43 1.80 -16.36
C ARG A 531 1.93 3.09 -15.72
N GLY A 532 2.53 2.94 -14.53
CA GLY A 532 2.55 4.01 -13.52
C GLY A 532 1.18 4.14 -12.86
N PHE A 533 0.98 5.12 -11.99
CA PHE A 533 -0.34 5.62 -11.57
C PHE A 533 -0.07 6.91 -10.79
N VAL A 534 -0.13 8.03 -11.50
CA VAL A 534 0.30 9.37 -11.08
C VAL A 534 1.72 9.46 -10.51
N HIS A 535 2.17 10.68 -10.19
CA HIS A 535 3.49 11.00 -9.64
C HIS A 535 4.65 10.29 -10.34
N THR A 536 4.58 10.19 -11.67
CA THR A 536 5.47 9.35 -12.47
C THR A 536 6.74 10.05 -12.94
N PHE A 537 6.88 11.37 -12.77
CA PHE A 537 8.09 12.10 -13.20
C PHE A 537 9.39 11.49 -12.66
N ARG A 538 9.43 11.09 -11.37
CA ARG A 538 10.59 10.37 -10.80
C ARG A 538 10.87 9.03 -11.49
N ASN A 539 9.85 8.33 -11.99
CA ASN A 539 10.04 7.06 -12.69
C ASN A 539 10.39 7.28 -14.18
N LEU A 540 9.93 8.39 -14.75
CA LEU A 540 10.10 8.75 -16.15
C LEU A 540 11.54 9.23 -16.42
N VAL A 541 12.07 10.06 -15.52
CA VAL A 541 13.45 10.55 -15.52
C VAL A 541 14.00 10.45 -14.09
N PRO A 542 14.59 9.31 -13.70
CA PRO A 542 15.02 9.06 -12.32
C PRO A 542 16.16 9.97 -11.84
N PRO A 543 15.96 10.76 -10.76
CA PRO A 543 16.99 11.64 -10.22
C PRO A 543 18.21 10.87 -9.71
N GLU A 544 18.03 9.65 -9.24
CA GLU A 544 19.12 8.76 -8.82
C GLU A 544 20.06 8.42 -9.99
N THR A 545 19.54 8.44 -11.22
CA THR A 545 20.31 8.17 -12.44
C THR A 545 20.93 9.43 -13.03
N TYR A 546 20.14 10.52 -13.12
CA TYR A 546 20.55 11.68 -13.92
C TYR A 546 21.00 12.89 -13.11
N PHE A 547 20.48 13.15 -11.89
CA PHE A 547 20.65 14.45 -11.23
C PHE A 547 22.11 14.82 -10.97
N ALA A 548 22.96 13.86 -10.58
CA ALA A 548 24.36 14.12 -10.29
C ALA A 548 25.18 14.61 -11.50
N LYS A 549 24.79 14.20 -12.71
CA LYS A 549 25.47 14.59 -13.97
C LYS A 549 24.70 15.68 -14.73
N HIS A 550 23.39 15.71 -14.55
CA HIS A 550 22.44 16.55 -15.28
C HIS A 550 21.45 17.23 -14.31
N PRO A 551 21.93 18.11 -13.41
CA PRO A 551 21.04 18.84 -12.50
C PRO A 551 20.03 19.72 -13.27
N GLU A 552 20.35 20.16 -14.49
CA GLU A 552 19.51 20.95 -15.39
C GLU A 552 18.25 20.22 -15.88
N TYR A 553 18.17 18.90 -15.71
CA TYR A 553 16.95 18.13 -16.02
C TYR A 553 15.85 18.32 -14.99
N TYR A 554 16.18 18.89 -13.83
CA TYR A 554 15.28 19.02 -12.69
C TYR A 554 15.00 20.49 -12.39
N SER A 555 13.97 20.71 -11.57
CA SER A 555 13.47 22.03 -11.20
C SER A 555 14.58 22.92 -10.63
N GLU A 556 14.64 24.15 -11.13
CA GLU A 556 15.36 25.26 -10.49
C GLU A 556 14.42 25.96 -9.53
N ILE A 557 14.86 26.22 -8.30
CA ILE A 557 14.10 26.94 -7.27
C ILE A 557 15.00 28.03 -6.71
N LYS A 558 14.59 29.30 -6.85
CA LYS A 558 15.37 30.47 -6.44
C LYS A 558 16.82 30.43 -6.97
N GLY A 559 16.98 30.02 -8.22
CA GLY A 559 18.28 29.92 -8.90
C GLY A 559 19.10 28.67 -8.58
N VAL A 560 18.58 27.72 -7.78
CA VAL A 560 19.29 26.48 -7.41
C VAL A 560 18.58 25.25 -7.95
N ARG A 561 19.31 24.33 -8.58
CA ARG A 561 18.76 23.04 -9.03
C ARG A 561 18.56 22.10 -7.85
N VAL A 562 17.34 21.58 -7.70
CA VAL A 562 16.96 20.71 -6.57
C VAL A 562 16.80 19.25 -7.02
N GLY A 563 17.26 18.33 -6.18
CA GLY A 563 17.21 16.88 -6.37
C GLY A 563 18.13 16.17 -5.36
N PRO A 564 17.99 14.84 -5.15
CA PRO A 564 17.04 13.93 -5.80
C PRO A 564 15.63 13.92 -5.18
N ASP A 565 15.44 14.55 -4.02
CA ASP A 565 14.15 14.60 -3.33
C ASP A 565 13.45 15.95 -3.53
N HIS A 566 12.11 15.94 -3.49
CA HIS A 566 11.27 17.13 -3.57
C HIS A 566 11.49 18.01 -4.83
N SER A 567 11.88 17.40 -5.95
CA SER A 567 12.06 18.06 -7.24
C SER A 567 10.96 17.72 -8.25
N GLN A 568 10.79 18.60 -9.23
CA GLN A 568 10.05 18.32 -10.47
C GLN A 568 11.03 18.25 -11.64
N LEU A 569 10.52 17.96 -12.85
CA LEU A 569 11.31 18.01 -14.08
C LEU A 569 11.35 19.42 -14.67
N CYS A 570 12.43 19.74 -15.37
CA CYS A 570 12.52 20.93 -16.22
C CYS A 570 11.84 20.64 -17.57
N LEU A 571 10.58 21.02 -17.71
CA LEU A 571 9.70 20.60 -18.82
C LEU A 571 10.03 21.24 -20.17
N THR A 572 10.82 22.32 -20.18
CA THR A 572 11.31 22.95 -21.41
C THR A 572 12.68 22.43 -21.85
N ASN A 573 13.28 21.47 -21.12
CA ASN A 573 14.56 20.89 -21.51
C ASN A 573 14.33 19.80 -22.58
N PRO A 574 14.96 19.89 -23.77
CA PRO A 574 14.74 18.93 -24.86
C PRO A 574 15.22 17.51 -24.51
N ASP A 575 16.28 17.35 -23.72
CA ASP A 575 16.77 16.04 -23.31
C ASP A 575 15.82 15.34 -22.33
N VAL A 576 15.19 16.10 -21.44
CA VAL A 576 14.14 15.57 -20.54
C VAL A 576 12.98 15.01 -21.36
N THR A 577 12.56 15.73 -22.42
CA THR A 577 11.50 15.28 -23.33
C THR A 577 11.92 14.01 -24.08
N ARG A 578 13.14 13.97 -24.61
CA ARG A 578 13.66 12.79 -25.32
C ARG A 578 13.72 11.55 -24.41
N ILE A 579 14.28 11.68 -23.21
CA ILE A 579 14.39 10.58 -22.23
C ILE A 579 13.01 10.09 -21.80
N ALA A 580 12.06 11.02 -21.61
CA ALA A 580 10.68 10.68 -21.28
C ALA A 580 10.00 9.87 -22.40
N ILE A 581 10.13 10.28 -23.66
CA ILE A 581 9.61 9.53 -24.82
C ILE A 581 10.21 8.13 -24.87
N GLU A 582 11.53 8.01 -24.72
CA GLU A 582 12.22 6.70 -24.71
C GLU A 582 11.72 5.80 -23.57
N THR A 583 11.48 6.38 -22.39
CA THR A 583 10.94 5.65 -21.24
C THR A 583 9.49 5.22 -21.44
N VAL A 584 8.63 6.07 -22.02
CA VAL A 584 7.25 5.70 -22.35
C VAL A 584 7.23 4.59 -23.40
N ARG A 585 8.05 4.66 -24.45
CA ARG A 585 8.20 3.57 -25.43
C ARG A 585 8.67 2.27 -24.79
N ARG A 586 9.59 2.34 -23.83
CA ARG A 586 9.98 1.16 -23.03
C ARG A 586 8.81 0.62 -22.22
N TRP A 587 8.06 1.48 -21.53
CA TRP A 587 6.87 1.09 -20.78
C TRP A 587 5.79 0.43 -21.64
N MET A 588 5.59 0.91 -22.87
CA MET A 588 4.69 0.27 -23.85
C MET A 588 5.14 -1.16 -24.18
N ARG A 589 6.45 -1.41 -24.32
CA ARG A 589 6.98 -2.77 -24.56
C ARG A 589 6.90 -3.66 -23.32
N GLU A 590 7.13 -3.10 -22.13
CA GLU A 590 7.07 -3.82 -20.85
C GLU A 590 5.64 -4.12 -20.38
N SER A 591 4.66 -3.34 -20.84
CA SER A 591 3.25 -3.44 -20.43
C SER A 591 2.34 -3.24 -21.64
N PRO A 592 2.37 -4.17 -22.63
CA PRO A 592 1.64 -4.01 -23.88
C PRO A 592 0.11 -3.97 -23.70
N ASP A 593 -0.40 -4.52 -22.60
CA ASP A 593 -1.81 -4.60 -22.26
C ASP A 593 -2.36 -3.41 -21.46
N CYS A 594 -1.51 -2.41 -21.14
CA CYS A 594 -1.97 -1.16 -20.52
C CYS A 594 -2.72 -0.29 -21.54
N GLN A 595 -3.80 0.35 -21.08
CA GLN A 595 -4.58 1.32 -21.85
C GLN A 595 -4.20 2.75 -21.50
N ILE A 596 -3.58 2.97 -20.33
CA ILE A 596 -3.25 4.29 -19.83
C ILE A 596 -1.81 4.31 -19.33
N ILE A 597 -1.02 5.29 -19.78
CA ILE A 597 0.29 5.62 -19.20
C ILE A 597 0.18 6.99 -18.54
N SER A 598 0.57 7.08 -17.27
CA SER A 598 0.55 8.35 -16.54
C SER A 598 1.89 9.07 -16.72
N VAL A 599 1.83 10.32 -17.19
CA VAL A 599 2.94 11.28 -17.35
C VAL A 599 2.58 12.51 -16.52
N SER A 600 2.92 12.47 -15.24
CA SER A 600 2.40 13.46 -14.29
C SER A 600 3.44 13.90 -13.26
N GLN A 601 3.32 15.16 -12.85
CA GLN A 601 4.13 15.77 -11.80
C GLN A 601 4.19 14.94 -10.50
N ASN A 602 5.33 15.01 -9.81
CA ASN A 602 5.50 14.43 -8.48
C ASN A 602 4.61 15.16 -7.45
N ASP A 603 4.36 14.53 -6.29
CA ASP A 603 3.53 15.11 -5.22
C ASP A 603 4.30 16.19 -4.42
N TRP A 604 4.61 17.31 -5.07
CA TRP A 604 5.32 18.43 -4.47
C TRP A 604 5.16 19.73 -5.27
N ARG A 605 5.38 20.90 -4.63
CA ARG A 605 5.11 22.24 -5.23
C ARG A 605 6.28 22.90 -5.97
N ASN A 606 7.45 22.24 -6.04
CA ASN A 606 8.66 22.83 -6.62
C ASN A 606 8.70 22.67 -8.15
N TYR A 607 7.80 23.34 -8.89
CA TYR A 607 7.92 23.42 -10.34
C TYR A 607 9.20 24.16 -10.75
N CYS A 608 9.69 23.95 -11.97
CA CYS A 608 10.93 24.58 -12.42
C CYS A 608 10.74 26.08 -12.69
N GLU A 609 11.51 26.92 -12.00
CA GLU A 609 11.50 28.38 -12.12
C GLU A 609 12.56 28.91 -13.12
N CYS A 610 13.17 28.04 -13.93
CA CYS A 610 14.14 28.49 -14.92
C CYS A 610 13.49 29.45 -15.93
N SER A 611 14.30 30.32 -16.54
CA SER A 611 13.80 31.38 -17.45
C SER A 611 12.90 30.85 -18.56
N ALA A 612 13.22 29.70 -19.16
CA ALA A 612 12.41 29.09 -20.21
C ALA A 612 11.05 28.58 -19.71
N CYS A 613 11.01 27.89 -18.57
CA CYS A 613 9.75 27.41 -17.98
C CYS A 613 8.85 28.58 -17.58
N ASN A 614 9.41 29.61 -16.93
CA ASN A 614 8.64 30.80 -16.53
C ASN A 614 8.11 31.58 -17.73
N ALA A 615 8.93 31.83 -18.75
CA ALA A 615 8.48 32.52 -19.97
C ALA A 615 7.33 31.76 -20.66
N LEU A 616 7.38 30.43 -20.69
CA LEU A 616 6.30 29.62 -21.24
C LEU A 616 5.03 29.66 -20.37
N ALA A 617 5.18 29.57 -19.05
CA ALA A 617 4.05 29.67 -18.12
C ALA A 617 3.36 31.06 -18.18
N GLU A 618 4.14 32.13 -18.33
CA GLU A 618 3.62 33.50 -18.51
C GLU A 618 2.83 33.64 -19.81
N LYS A 619 3.38 33.14 -20.92
CA LYS A 619 2.70 33.13 -22.23
C LYS A 619 1.36 32.37 -22.18
N GLU A 620 1.33 31.27 -21.44
CA GLU A 620 0.15 30.42 -21.25
C GLU A 620 -0.78 30.92 -20.12
N ALA A 621 -0.35 31.94 -19.36
CA ALA A 621 -1.01 32.43 -18.15
C ALA A 621 -1.31 31.34 -17.10
N SER A 622 -0.54 30.24 -17.11
CA SER A 622 -0.68 29.08 -16.22
C SER A 622 0.57 28.18 -16.25
N GLN A 623 0.91 27.58 -15.09
CA GLN A 623 1.92 26.52 -14.99
C GLN A 623 1.49 25.19 -15.65
N ALA A 624 0.19 25.02 -15.95
CA ALA A 624 -0.27 23.91 -16.78
C ALA A 624 0.24 24.00 -18.22
N GLY A 625 0.66 25.19 -18.67
CA GLY A 625 1.21 25.42 -20.00
C GLY A 625 2.44 24.55 -20.29
N PRO A 626 3.57 24.74 -19.57
CA PRO A 626 4.75 23.90 -19.71
C PRO A 626 4.46 22.40 -19.59
N LEU A 627 3.58 22.01 -18.65
CA LEU A 627 3.14 20.62 -18.50
C LEU A 627 2.51 20.08 -19.78
N LEU A 628 1.55 20.80 -20.35
CA LEU A 628 0.78 20.31 -21.47
C LEU A 628 1.60 20.30 -22.78
N HIS A 629 2.53 21.24 -22.96
CA HIS A 629 3.51 21.18 -24.06
C HIS A 629 4.35 19.91 -23.99
N PHE A 630 4.87 19.58 -22.80
CA PHE A 630 5.66 18.37 -22.56
C PHE A 630 4.85 17.08 -22.78
N VAL A 631 3.64 17.01 -22.20
CA VAL A 631 2.74 15.85 -22.33
C VAL A 631 2.30 15.65 -23.78
N ASN A 632 1.95 16.72 -24.50
CA ASN A 632 1.56 16.64 -25.90
C ASN A 632 2.71 16.15 -26.79
N ALA A 633 3.95 16.57 -26.53
CA ALA A 633 5.12 16.08 -27.27
C ALA A 633 5.30 14.56 -27.11
N ILE A 634 5.07 14.03 -25.90
CA ILE A 634 5.09 12.59 -25.65
C ILE A 634 3.93 11.89 -26.35
N ALA A 635 2.72 12.44 -26.23
CA ALA A 635 1.51 11.87 -26.84
C ALA A 635 1.62 11.81 -28.37
N ASP A 636 2.12 12.87 -29.01
CA ASP A 636 2.36 12.93 -30.45
C ASP A 636 3.42 11.90 -30.89
N ALA A 637 4.48 11.69 -30.08
CA ALA A 637 5.57 10.78 -30.42
C ALA A 637 5.20 9.28 -30.40
N VAL A 638 4.15 8.90 -29.65
CA VAL A 638 3.75 7.49 -29.48
C VAL A 638 2.42 7.16 -30.16
N ARG A 639 1.68 8.16 -30.64
CA ARG A 639 0.33 8.00 -31.21
C ARG A 639 0.29 6.98 -32.35
N ASP A 640 1.26 7.01 -33.25
CA ASP A 640 1.26 6.14 -34.43
C ASP A 640 1.65 4.69 -34.07
N GLU A 641 2.37 4.48 -32.96
CA GLU A 641 2.71 3.15 -32.42
C GLU A 641 1.55 2.53 -31.63
N ARG A 642 0.81 3.34 -30.88
CA ARG A 642 -0.34 2.93 -30.05
C ARG A 642 -1.45 3.99 -30.08
N PRO A 643 -2.33 4.00 -31.10
CA PRO A 643 -3.40 4.98 -31.22
C PRO A 643 -4.50 4.81 -30.16
N ASP A 644 -4.59 3.63 -29.54
CA ASP A 644 -5.52 3.30 -28.46
C ASP A 644 -5.03 3.74 -27.06
N LEU A 645 -3.77 4.15 -26.93
CA LEU A 645 -3.16 4.50 -25.65
C LEU A 645 -3.55 5.91 -25.21
N ILE A 646 -4.03 6.02 -23.97
CA ILE A 646 -4.29 7.30 -23.31
C ILE A 646 -3.06 7.72 -22.50
N ILE A 647 -2.63 8.97 -22.68
CA ILE A 647 -1.63 9.62 -21.84
C ILE A 647 -2.36 10.42 -20.76
N ASP A 648 -2.29 9.95 -19.52
CA ASP A 648 -2.88 10.60 -18.35
C ASP A 648 -1.89 11.61 -17.75
N THR A 649 -2.36 12.79 -17.36
CA THR A 649 -1.55 13.78 -16.65
C THR A 649 -2.37 14.48 -15.56
N LEU A 650 -1.69 15.12 -14.60
CA LEU A 650 -2.34 15.79 -13.47
C LEU A 650 -2.47 17.30 -13.70
N ALA A 651 -3.68 17.82 -13.53
CA ALA A 651 -3.95 19.22 -13.22
C ALA A 651 -4.11 19.33 -11.69
N TYR A 652 -2.97 19.42 -10.99
CA TYR A 652 -2.86 19.25 -9.55
C TYR A 652 -2.09 20.41 -8.91
N GLN A 653 -2.65 20.99 -7.84
CA GLN A 653 -2.12 22.16 -7.14
C GLN A 653 -1.73 23.31 -8.10
N TYR A 654 -0.43 23.47 -8.41
CA TYR A 654 0.07 24.57 -9.22
C TYR A 654 -0.30 24.46 -10.72
N THR A 655 -0.67 23.28 -11.21
CA THR A 655 -1.13 23.06 -12.61
C THR A 655 -2.64 22.97 -12.74
N ARG A 656 -3.41 23.30 -11.69
CA ARG A 656 -4.88 23.22 -11.74
C ARG A 656 -5.52 24.15 -12.78
N LYS A 657 -5.04 25.39 -12.86
CA LYS A 657 -5.60 26.39 -13.78
C LYS A 657 -5.31 25.99 -15.25
N PRO A 658 -6.30 25.94 -16.15
CA PRO A 658 -6.05 25.62 -17.55
C PRO A 658 -5.15 26.67 -18.23
N PRO A 659 -4.30 26.26 -19.19
CA PRO A 659 -3.50 27.19 -20.00
C PRO A 659 -4.36 27.93 -21.03
N LYS A 660 -3.86 29.09 -21.48
CA LYS A 660 -4.57 29.99 -22.38
C LYS A 660 -4.54 29.54 -23.85
N ILE A 661 -3.43 28.94 -24.30
CA ILE A 661 -3.16 28.71 -25.74
C ILE A 661 -3.10 27.21 -26.05
N VAL A 662 -2.27 26.45 -25.34
CA VAL A 662 -2.09 25.02 -25.62
C VAL A 662 -3.32 24.21 -25.21
N LYS A 663 -3.72 23.24 -26.05
CA LYS A 663 -4.83 22.31 -25.79
C LYS A 663 -4.32 20.87 -25.68
N PRO A 664 -4.95 19.99 -24.89
CA PRO A 664 -4.60 18.58 -24.84
C PRO A 664 -4.77 17.91 -26.20
N ARG A 665 -3.97 16.88 -26.51
CA ARG A 665 -4.21 16.02 -27.67
C ARG A 665 -5.42 15.12 -27.44
N PRO A 666 -6.07 14.61 -28.51
CA PRO A 666 -7.22 13.71 -28.40
C PRO A 666 -6.97 12.42 -27.61
N ASN A 667 -5.71 12.00 -27.42
CA ASN A 667 -5.32 10.85 -26.61
C ASN A 667 -4.73 11.24 -25.23
N VAL A 668 -4.88 12.49 -24.80
CA VAL A 668 -4.47 12.97 -23.47
C VAL A 668 -5.70 13.06 -22.56
N ALA A 669 -5.61 12.51 -21.36
CA ALA A 669 -6.59 12.68 -20.29
C ALA A 669 -6.02 13.62 -19.21
N VAL A 670 -6.66 14.77 -19.00
CA VAL A 670 -6.27 15.71 -17.95
C VAL A 670 -7.05 15.37 -16.68
N ARG A 671 -6.34 15.01 -15.61
CA ARG A 671 -6.91 14.59 -14.33
C ARG A 671 -6.84 15.71 -13.30
N LEU A 672 -7.98 16.28 -12.95
CA LEU A 672 -8.09 17.30 -11.89
C LEU A 672 -8.26 16.63 -10.52
N CYS A 673 -7.61 17.17 -9.50
CA CYS A 673 -7.75 16.69 -8.11
C CYS A 673 -8.51 17.70 -7.25
N SER A 674 -9.51 17.24 -6.49
CA SER A 674 -10.36 18.10 -5.65
C SER A 674 -9.81 18.35 -4.23
N ILE A 675 -8.55 18.03 -3.95
CA ILE A 675 -7.96 17.95 -2.60
C ILE A 675 -8.19 19.20 -1.72
N GLU A 676 -8.23 20.39 -2.32
CA GLU A 676 -8.45 21.65 -1.61
C GLU A 676 -9.92 21.96 -1.32
N CYS A 677 -10.86 21.18 -1.85
CA CYS A 677 -12.29 21.46 -1.77
C CYS A 677 -12.89 21.16 -0.38
N CYS A 678 -14.07 21.72 -0.16
CA CYS A 678 -15.00 21.34 0.88
C CYS A 678 -15.82 20.13 0.41
N PHE A 679 -15.88 19.08 1.24
CA PHE A 679 -16.51 17.81 0.89
C PHE A 679 -17.91 17.62 1.48
N VAL A 680 -18.39 18.50 2.35
CA VAL A 680 -19.73 18.39 2.98
C VAL A 680 -20.79 19.27 2.31
N HIS A 681 -20.38 20.08 1.33
CA HIS A 681 -21.25 20.90 0.49
C HIS A 681 -20.93 20.60 -0.98
N THR A 682 -21.94 20.73 -1.84
CA THR A 682 -21.78 20.49 -3.28
C THR A 682 -20.72 21.42 -3.88
N LEU A 683 -20.10 21.01 -4.98
CA LEU A 683 -19.09 21.83 -5.66
C LEU A 683 -19.66 23.18 -6.08
N GLU A 684 -20.86 23.21 -6.65
CA GLU A 684 -21.47 24.43 -7.19
C GLU A 684 -21.99 25.39 -6.12
N ASP A 685 -22.56 24.89 -5.02
CA ASP A 685 -23.20 25.76 -4.01
C ASP A 685 -22.22 26.32 -2.98
N CYS A 686 -20.98 25.81 -2.95
CA CYS A 686 -20.01 26.15 -1.93
C CYS A 686 -19.00 27.20 -2.46
N PRO A 687 -18.99 28.44 -1.91
CA PRO A 687 -18.01 29.45 -2.33
C PRO A 687 -16.55 29.00 -2.14
N PHE A 688 -16.30 28.10 -1.20
CA PHE A 688 -14.99 27.50 -0.94
C PHE A 688 -14.47 26.67 -2.13
N ASN A 689 -15.38 26.15 -2.96
CA ASN A 689 -15.09 25.30 -4.11
C ASN A 689 -15.03 26.09 -5.44
N LYS A 690 -15.28 27.41 -5.40
CA LYS A 690 -15.45 28.23 -6.62
C LYS A 690 -14.29 28.11 -7.60
N THR A 691 -13.05 28.18 -7.11
CA THR A 691 -11.88 28.10 -8.00
C THR A 691 -11.77 26.75 -8.70
N PHE A 692 -12.18 25.66 -8.05
CA PHE A 692 -12.19 24.33 -8.65
C PHE A 692 -13.30 24.19 -9.71
N VAL A 693 -14.47 24.77 -9.46
CA VAL A 693 -15.56 24.86 -10.45
C VAL A 693 -15.10 25.66 -11.68
N ASP A 694 -14.44 26.79 -11.47
CA ASP A 694 -13.89 27.62 -12.54
C ASP A 694 -12.80 26.86 -13.33
N ASP A 695 -11.94 26.11 -12.64
CA ASP A 695 -10.91 25.26 -13.27
C ASP A 695 -11.54 24.18 -14.16
N ILE A 696 -12.53 23.41 -13.65
CA ILE A 696 -13.22 22.36 -14.42
C ILE A 696 -13.87 22.94 -15.68
N LYS A 697 -14.63 24.04 -15.55
CA LYS A 697 -15.27 24.71 -16.70
C LYS A 697 -14.26 25.21 -17.72
N GLY A 698 -13.12 25.72 -17.26
CA GLY A 698 -12.05 26.18 -18.14
C GLY A 698 -11.35 25.03 -18.87
N TRP A 699 -11.16 23.87 -18.22
CA TRP A 699 -10.61 22.67 -18.86
C TRP A 699 -11.59 22.02 -19.84
N ASP A 700 -12.87 21.97 -19.50
CA ASP A 700 -13.97 21.46 -20.35
C ASP A 700 -14.03 22.20 -21.69
N ALA A 701 -13.79 23.53 -21.67
CA ALA A 701 -13.74 24.35 -22.87
C ALA A 701 -12.59 24.02 -23.85
N ILE A 702 -11.57 23.27 -23.42
CA ILE A 702 -10.36 22.98 -24.22
C ILE A 702 -10.00 21.50 -24.34
N SER A 703 -10.73 20.60 -23.68
CA SER A 703 -10.41 19.17 -23.59
C SER A 703 -11.66 18.31 -23.68
N ASP A 704 -11.65 17.29 -24.55
CA ASP A 704 -12.75 16.33 -24.70
C ASP A 704 -12.64 15.12 -23.75
N ARG A 705 -11.55 15.03 -22.96
CA ARG A 705 -11.30 13.92 -22.03
C ARG A 705 -10.76 14.43 -20.69
N LEU A 706 -11.67 14.73 -19.76
CA LEU A 706 -11.30 15.06 -18.39
C LEU A 706 -11.47 13.85 -17.47
N HIS A 707 -10.50 13.66 -16.59
CA HIS A 707 -10.60 12.73 -15.48
C HIS A 707 -10.64 13.50 -14.16
N ILE A 708 -11.23 12.89 -13.14
CA ILE A 708 -11.31 13.42 -11.79
C ILE A 708 -10.65 12.47 -10.81
N TRP A 709 -9.93 13.06 -9.88
CA TRP A 709 -9.48 12.46 -8.65
C TRP A 709 -10.21 13.19 -7.51
N ASP A 710 -11.28 12.59 -7.00
CA ASP A 710 -12.09 13.10 -5.88
C ASP A 710 -11.84 12.28 -4.61
N TYR A 711 -12.29 12.76 -3.45
CA TYR A 711 -11.97 12.16 -2.16
C TYR A 711 -13.23 11.90 -1.31
N VAL A 712 -13.34 10.66 -0.82
CA VAL A 712 -14.37 10.22 0.14
C VAL A 712 -13.81 9.83 1.50
N ILE A 713 -12.58 10.27 1.79
CA ILE A 713 -11.82 9.97 3.00
C ILE A 713 -11.33 11.24 3.71
N ASN A 714 -11.09 11.12 5.01
CA ASN A 714 -10.20 12.01 5.74
C ASN A 714 -8.93 11.26 6.19
N TYR A 715 -7.77 11.57 5.61
CA TYR A 715 -6.51 10.87 5.83
C TYR A 715 -5.96 10.99 7.24
N ALA A 716 -6.23 12.12 7.92
CA ALA A 716 -5.78 12.31 9.30
C ALA A 716 -6.60 11.48 10.31
N HIS A 717 -7.82 11.08 9.94
CA HIS A 717 -8.82 10.49 10.82
C HIS A 717 -9.76 9.56 10.03
N THR A 718 -9.27 8.42 9.53
CA THR A 718 -10.01 7.60 8.55
C THR A 718 -11.29 6.96 9.07
N ILE A 719 -11.39 6.79 10.39
CA ILE A 719 -12.54 6.17 11.06
C ILE A 719 -13.61 7.21 11.41
N GLN A 720 -13.28 8.51 11.51
CA GLN A 720 -14.25 9.51 11.96
C GLN A 720 -15.42 9.68 10.96
N PRO A 721 -16.60 10.15 11.41
CA PRO A 721 -17.70 10.51 10.53
C PRO A 721 -17.30 11.57 9.51
N PHE A 722 -17.50 11.30 8.21
CA PHE A 722 -17.17 12.22 7.12
C PHE A 722 -18.40 12.44 6.22
N PRO A 723 -19.38 13.28 6.61
CA PRO A 723 -20.75 13.23 6.09
C PRO A 723 -20.92 13.87 4.69
N ASN A 724 -20.31 13.25 3.67
CA ASN A 724 -20.33 13.66 2.27
C ASN A 724 -21.19 12.74 1.37
N LEU A 725 -21.98 11.79 1.92
CA LEU A 725 -22.85 10.93 1.10
C LEU A 725 -23.84 11.73 0.25
N ARG A 726 -24.29 12.89 0.75
CA ARG A 726 -25.27 13.75 0.06
C ARG A 726 -24.70 14.55 -1.09
N VAL A 727 -23.38 14.73 -1.17
CA VAL A 727 -22.74 15.49 -2.25
C VAL A 727 -22.33 14.61 -3.42
N LEU A 728 -22.21 13.29 -3.22
CA LEU A 728 -21.77 12.35 -4.27
C LEU A 728 -22.57 12.50 -5.56
N LYS A 729 -23.91 12.40 -5.50
CA LYS A 729 -24.76 12.51 -6.69
C LYS A 729 -24.60 13.86 -7.41
N PRO A 730 -24.85 15.02 -6.77
CA PRO A 730 -24.74 16.30 -7.47
C PRO A 730 -23.32 16.59 -7.97
N ASN A 731 -22.26 16.16 -7.27
CA ASN A 731 -20.89 16.34 -7.75
C ASN A 731 -20.61 15.45 -8.98
N ILE A 732 -21.05 14.18 -8.98
CA ILE A 732 -20.90 13.28 -10.13
C ILE A 732 -21.70 13.78 -11.35
N GLU A 733 -22.91 14.31 -11.13
CA GLU A 733 -23.69 14.95 -12.20
C GLU A 733 -22.99 16.19 -12.75
N PHE A 734 -22.46 17.05 -11.88
CA PHE A 734 -21.65 18.20 -12.27
C PHE A 734 -20.42 17.79 -13.10
N PHE A 735 -19.71 16.73 -12.71
CA PHE A 735 -18.59 16.21 -13.49
C PHE A 735 -19.03 15.72 -14.88
N ARG A 736 -20.09 14.91 -14.96
CA ARG A 736 -20.65 14.44 -16.24
C ARG A 736 -21.00 15.61 -17.17
N ASP A 737 -21.60 16.66 -16.61
CA ASP A 737 -22.09 17.81 -17.37
C ASP A 737 -20.96 18.77 -17.81
N HIS A 738 -19.72 18.51 -17.38
CA HIS A 738 -18.51 19.30 -17.70
C HIS A 738 -17.36 18.45 -18.23
N GLY A 739 -17.63 17.60 -19.22
CA GLY A 739 -16.59 16.93 -20.02
C GLY A 739 -15.79 15.85 -19.30
N VAL A 740 -16.18 15.47 -18.07
CA VAL A 740 -15.53 14.38 -17.34
C VAL A 740 -15.97 13.03 -17.86
N THR A 741 -15.00 12.25 -18.33
CA THR A 741 -15.17 10.88 -18.81
C THR A 741 -14.61 9.86 -17.83
N GLY A 742 -13.90 10.25 -16.77
CA GLY A 742 -13.34 9.29 -15.81
C GLY A 742 -13.31 9.81 -14.38
N ILE A 743 -13.74 9.00 -13.42
CA ILE A 743 -13.77 9.38 -12.00
C ILE A 743 -13.08 8.31 -11.16
N TYR A 744 -12.17 8.76 -10.32
CA TYR A 744 -11.61 8.03 -9.20
C TYR A 744 -12.05 8.70 -7.89
N GLU A 745 -12.80 7.97 -7.06
CA GLU A 745 -13.17 8.38 -5.70
C GLU A 745 -12.21 7.74 -4.70
N GLU A 746 -11.15 8.45 -4.33
CA GLU A 746 -10.13 7.96 -3.42
C GLU A 746 -10.66 7.83 -1.99
N ALA A 747 -10.35 6.71 -1.35
CA ALA A 747 -10.91 6.25 -0.11
C ALA A 747 -9.84 5.64 0.82
N ASN A 748 -10.26 4.89 1.85
CA ASN A 748 -9.36 4.29 2.85
C ASN A 748 -8.64 3.04 2.31
N TYR A 749 -7.77 3.19 1.32
CA TYR A 749 -7.13 2.05 0.64
C TYR A 749 -6.22 1.19 1.53
N PHE A 750 -5.71 1.75 2.62
CA PHE A 750 -4.68 1.11 3.45
C PHE A 750 -5.24 0.37 4.67
N SER A 751 -6.51 0.57 5.05
CA SER A 751 -7.11 -0.12 6.21
C SER A 751 -8.60 -0.38 6.03
N ARG A 752 -9.11 -1.41 6.73
CA ARG A 752 -10.54 -1.59 6.97
C ARG A 752 -11.05 -0.64 8.06
N GLY A 753 -12.36 -0.64 8.29
CA GLY A 753 -13.01 0.14 9.36
C GLY A 753 -13.17 1.64 9.06
N GLY A 754 -12.97 2.08 7.81
CA GLY A 754 -13.33 3.43 7.39
C GLY A 754 -14.85 3.65 7.53
N GLU A 755 -15.25 4.87 7.84
CA GLU A 755 -16.66 5.19 8.12
C GLU A 755 -17.59 4.79 6.96
N LEU A 756 -18.51 3.85 7.23
CA LEU A 756 -19.54 3.39 6.29
C LEU A 756 -18.98 2.95 4.93
N ALA A 757 -17.78 2.36 4.91
CA ALA A 757 -17.08 1.98 3.68
C ALA A 757 -17.94 1.13 2.74
N GLU A 758 -18.74 0.20 3.26
CA GLU A 758 -19.62 -0.68 2.48
C GLU A 758 -20.75 0.10 1.78
N LEU A 759 -21.45 0.95 2.54
CA LEU A 759 -22.51 1.79 2.00
C LEU A 759 -21.97 2.74 0.93
N ARG A 760 -20.81 3.36 1.21
CA ARG A 760 -20.17 4.31 0.29
C ARG A 760 -19.78 3.66 -1.02
N THR A 761 -19.06 2.53 -0.95
CA THR A 761 -18.66 1.77 -2.13
C THR A 761 -19.89 1.41 -2.98
N TYR A 762 -20.98 0.94 -2.37
CA TYR A 762 -22.19 0.59 -3.10
C TYR A 762 -22.84 1.81 -3.77
N VAL A 763 -23.03 2.92 -3.04
CA VAL A 763 -23.64 4.15 -3.57
C VAL A 763 -22.80 4.73 -4.70
N MET A 764 -21.48 4.82 -4.53
CA MET A 764 -20.56 5.31 -5.57
C MET A 764 -20.65 4.42 -6.81
N ALA A 765 -20.63 3.09 -6.66
CA ALA A 765 -20.72 2.21 -7.82
C ALA A 765 -22.02 2.40 -8.63
N LYS A 766 -23.15 2.68 -7.95
CA LYS A 766 -24.41 3.01 -8.64
C LYS A 766 -24.34 4.34 -9.39
N LEU A 767 -23.85 5.39 -8.74
CA LEU A 767 -23.79 6.73 -9.31
C LEU A 767 -22.75 6.85 -10.42
N LEU A 768 -21.61 6.13 -10.31
CA LEU A 768 -20.60 6.09 -11.36
C LEU A 768 -21.08 5.29 -12.58
N TRP A 769 -21.92 4.26 -12.41
CA TRP A 769 -22.52 3.59 -13.56
C TRP A 769 -23.60 4.44 -14.21
N ALA A 770 -24.51 5.00 -13.40
CA ALA A 770 -25.68 5.76 -13.83
C ALA A 770 -25.84 7.01 -12.93
N PRO A 771 -25.29 8.17 -13.31
CA PRO A 771 -25.34 9.40 -12.50
C PRO A 771 -26.74 9.84 -12.11
N GLU A 772 -27.73 9.55 -12.95
CA GLU A 772 -29.16 9.81 -12.72
C GLU A 772 -29.77 8.92 -11.63
N TYR A 773 -29.11 7.82 -11.22
CA TYR A 773 -29.63 6.90 -10.22
C TYR A 773 -30.03 7.60 -8.92
N ASN A 774 -31.14 7.15 -8.32
CA ASN A 774 -31.64 7.75 -7.09
C ASN A 774 -30.77 7.33 -5.89
N ALA A 775 -29.85 8.19 -5.48
CA ALA A 775 -28.98 7.96 -4.33
C ALA A 775 -29.73 7.61 -3.03
N LYS A 776 -30.93 8.19 -2.81
CA LYS A 776 -31.75 7.85 -1.63
C LYS A 776 -32.26 6.42 -1.69
N THR A 777 -32.57 5.91 -2.89
CA THR A 777 -32.93 4.50 -3.09
C THR A 777 -31.74 3.59 -2.83
N ALA A 778 -30.55 3.90 -3.36
CA ALA A 778 -29.34 3.11 -3.07
C ALA A 778 -29.07 3.02 -1.56
N ILE A 779 -29.11 4.15 -0.85
CA ILE A 779 -28.90 4.20 0.60
C ILE A 779 -29.97 3.39 1.34
N ARG A 780 -31.25 3.58 1.00
CA ARG A 780 -32.36 2.86 1.65
C ARG A 780 -32.23 1.35 1.44
N GLU A 781 -32.06 0.89 0.19
CA GLU A 781 -31.94 -0.53 -0.12
C GLU A 781 -30.73 -1.15 0.58
N PHE A 782 -29.60 -0.46 0.58
CA PHE A 782 -28.41 -0.92 1.30
C PHE A 782 -28.69 -1.03 2.80
N VAL A 783 -29.16 0.04 3.44
CA VAL A 783 -29.36 0.07 4.90
C VAL A 783 -30.38 -0.99 5.33
N THR A 784 -31.48 -1.15 4.59
CA THR A 784 -32.49 -2.17 4.87
C THR A 784 -31.94 -3.59 4.80
N ASN A 785 -31.17 -3.93 3.76
CA ASN A 785 -30.70 -5.31 3.56
C ASN A 785 -29.41 -5.64 4.31
N TYR A 786 -28.55 -4.65 4.54
CA TYR A 786 -27.26 -4.85 5.19
C TYR A 786 -27.36 -4.88 6.72
N TYR A 787 -28.22 -4.04 7.31
CA TYR A 787 -28.43 -3.94 8.76
C TYR A 787 -29.73 -4.61 9.25
N GLY A 788 -30.63 -5.03 8.35
CA GLY A 788 -31.84 -5.77 8.72
C GLY A 788 -32.73 -4.99 9.70
N PRO A 789 -33.11 -5.57 10.85
CA PRO A 789 -33.92 -4.88 11.88
C PRO A 789 -33.35 -3.53 12.35
N ALA A 790 -32.03 -3.34 12.33
CA ALA A 790 -31.38 -2.08 12.72
C ALA A 790 -31.47 -0.96 11.65
N ALA A 791 -32.19 -1.17 10.54
CA ALA A 791 -32.23 -0.21 9.44
C ALA A 791 -32.78 1.18 9.82
N ASP A 792 -33.81 1.24 10.69
CA ASP A 792 -34.38 2.53 11.13
C ASP A 792 -33.41 3.37 11.98
N PRO A 793 -32.84 2.85 13.09
CA PRO A 793 -31.90 3.63 13.90
C PRO A 793 -30.66 4.07 13.10
N ILE A 794 -30.13 3.21 12.21
CA ILE A 794 -29.02 3.59 11.31
C ILE A 794 -29.45 4.70 10.34
N SER A 795 -30.65 4.64 9.77
CA SER A 795 -31.18 5.69 8.89
C SER A 795 -31.36 7.03 9.62
N ARG A 796 -31.80 6.99 10.89
CA ARG A 796 -31.92 8.18 11.77
C ARG A 796 -30.54 8.75 12.10
N TYR A 797 -29.54 7.92 12.33
CA TYR A 797 -28.15 8.34 12.54
C TYR A 797 -27.58 9.06 11.30
N LEU A 798 -27.73 8.48 10.10
CA LEU A 798 -27.30 9.11 8.85
C LEU A 798 -27.94 10.49 8.65
N LYS A 799 -29.23 10.63 8.99
CA LYS A 799 -29.94 11.92 8.94
C LYS A 799 -29.38 12.90 9.97
N LEU A 800 -29.13 12.46 11.20
CA LEU A 800 -28.58 13.27 12.30
C LEU A 800 -27.21 13.85 11.93
N ILE A 801 -26.24 13.00 11.55
CA ILE A 801 -24.87 13.44 11.31
C ILE A 801 -24.78 14.42 10.14
N HIS A 802 -25.48 14.14 9.03
CA HIS A 802 -25.52 15.03 7.88
C HIS A 802 -26.25 16.34 8.20
N ARG A 803 -27.36 16.31 8.95
CA ARG A 803 -28.05 17.54 9.36
C ARG A 803 -27.16 18.40 10.24
N ASN A 804 -26.49 17.80 11.22
CA ASN A 804 -25.65 18.52 12.17
C ASN A 804 -24.47 19.22 11.48
N VAL A 805 -23.81 18.52 10.56
CA VAL A 805 -22.61 19.03 9.90
C VAL A 805 -22.94 19.93 8.71
N CYS A 806 -23.83 19.49 7.81
CA CYS A 806 -24.04 20.13 6.51
C CYS A 806 -24.98 21.35 6.56
N SER A 807 -25.81 21.50 7.59
CA SER A 807 -26.76 22.64 7.70
C SER A 807 -26.07 23.99 7.88
N ASN A 808 -24.85 24.01 8.41
CA ASN A 808 -24.07 25.23 8.54
C ASN A 808 -23.24 25.49 7.27
N ARG A 809 -23.68 26.42 6.43
CA ARG A 809 -22.98 26.79 5.18
C ARG A 809 -21.58 27.40 5.38
N LYS A 810 -21.24 27.85 6.59
CA LYS A 810 -19.91 28.39 6.91
C LYS A 810 -18.92 27.31 7.38
N ARG A 811 -19.38 26.07 7.55
CA ARG A 811 -18.57 24.96 8.05
C ARG A 811 -18.00 24.15 6.89
N HIS A 812 -16.71 24.32 6.61
CA HIS A 812 -16.03 23.59 5.55
C HIS A 812 -15.20 22.45 6.12
N VAL A 813 -15.35 21.26 5.52
CA VAL A 813 -14.62 20.06 5.94
C VAL A 813 -13.76 19.57 4.78
N ARG A 814 -12.45 19.52 5.01
CA ARG A 814 -11.40 19.00 4.12
C ARG A 814 -10.89 17.64 4.61
N ILE A 815 -10.09 16.96 3.79
CA ILE A 815 -9.58 15.60 4.04
C ILE A 815 -8.53 15.45 5.15
N TYR A 816 -8.17 16.53 5.86
CA TYR A 816 -7.31 16.48 7.05
C TYR A 816 -7.96 17.18 8.27
N THR A 817 -9.27 17.44 8.23
CA THR A 817 -9.99 18.18 9.27
C THR A 817 -10.19 17.29 10.52
N PRO A 818 -9.80 17.74 11.73
CA PRO A 818 -9.94 16.95 12.95
C PRO A 818 -11.38 16.93 13.50
N PRO A 819 -11.73 15.94 14.36
CA PRO A 819 -13.06 15.87 14.96
C PRO A 819 -13.48 17.14 15.72
N SER A 820 -12.52 17.80 16.38
CA SER A 820 -12.75 19.03 17.16
C SER A 820 -13.28 20.21 16.34
N ALA A 821 -13.14 20.18 15.01
CA ALA A 821 -13.60 21.27 14.16
C ALA A 821 -15.11 21.18 13.79
N TYR A 822 -15.72 19.99 13.83
CA TYR A 822 -17.11 19.83 13.35
C TYR A 822 -17.95 18.72 14.02
N LEU A 823 -17.35 17.90 14.88
CA LEU A 823 -18.00 16.77 15.55
C LEU A 823 -18.04 16.91 17.09
N ASN A 824 -17.76 18.10 17.60
CA ASN A 824 -17.67 18.43 19.03
C ASN A 824 -19.02 18.86 19.67
N ASP A 825 -20.15 18.51 19.05
CA ASP A 825 -21.48 18.77 19.61
C ASP A 825 -21.90 17.61 20.52
N GLU A 826 -21.94 17.85 21.83
CA GLU A 826 -22.30 16.86 22.85
C GLU A 826 -23.71 16.29 22.68
N LYS A 827 -24.69 17.11 22.26
CA LYS A 827 -26.07 16.65 22.04
C LYS A 827 -26.15 15.72 20.84
N MET A 828 -25.41 16.04 19.78
CA MET A 828 -25.30 15.17 18.61
C MET A 828 -24.65 13.83 18.98
N LEU A 829 -23.55 13.85 19.73
CA LEU A 829 -22.86 12.63 20.16
C LEU A 829 -23.73 11.78 21.09
N ALA A 830 -24.45 12.40 22.04
CA ALA A 830 -25.41 11.70 22.90
C ALA A 830 -26.51 11.03 22.09
N LYS A 831 -27.12 11.75 21.14
CA LYS A 831 -28.17 11.19 20.30
C LYS A 831 -27.67 10.08 19.38
N ALA A 832 -26.44 10.18 18.88
CA ALA A 832 -25.84 9.13 18.08
C ALA A 832 -25.64 7.85 18.90
N ARG A 833 -25.21 7.95 20.17
CA ARG A 833 -25.09 6.79 21.07
C ARG A 833 -26.43 6.08 21.26
N GLU A 834 -27.48 6.82 21.62
CA GLU A 834 -28.83 6.27 21.81
C GLU A 834 -29.31 5.48 20.58
N LEU A 835 -29.07 6.00 19.38
CA LEU A 835 -29.45 5.34 18.13
C LEU A 835 -28.66 4.04 17.89
N PHE A 836 -27.38 4.01 18.25
CA PHE A 836 -26.58 2.79 18.13
C PHE A 836 -26.90 1.77 19.22
N ASP A 837 -27.27 2.20 20.43
CA ASP A 837 -27.76 1.33 21.48
C ASP A 837 -29.06 0.62 21.04
N GLU A 838 -30.02 1.39 20.49
CA GLU A 838 -31.25 0.86 19.87
C GLU A 838 -30.93 -0.12 18.73
N ALA A 839 -29.97 0.22 17.86
CA ALA A 839 -29.56 -0.64 16.74
C ALA A 839 -28.93 -1.96 17.18
N GLU A 840 -28.06 -1.95 18.21
CA GLU A 840 -27.43 -3.17 18.73
C GLU A 840 -28.44 -4.07 19.45
N GLU A 841 -29.38 -3.50 20.19
CA GLU A 841 -30.43 -4.25 20.91
C GLU A 841 -31.28 -5.09 19.95
N VAL A 842 -31.76 -4.50 18.86
CA VAL A 842 -32.68 -5.19 17.93
C VAL A 842 -31.99 -6.27 17.07
N VAL A 843 -30.66 -6.33 17.05
CA VAL A 843 -29.89 -7.36 16.32
C VAL A 843 -29.02 -8.21 17.22
N ALA A 844 -29.17 -8.13 18.54
CA ALA A 844 -28.31 -8.84 19.51
C ALA A 844 -28.26 -10.37 19.28
N GLY A 845 -29.32 -10.95 18.71
CA GLY A 845 -29.41 -12.38 18.38
C GLY A 845 -28.72 -12.80 17.07
N ASP A 846 -28.23 -11.87 16.25
CA ASP A 846 -27.53 -12.16 14.99
C ASP A 846 -26.11 -11.59 15.03
N ALA A 847 -25.12 -12.46 15.20
CA ALA A 847 -23.72 -12.05 15.32
C ALA A 847 -23.19 -11.28 14.10
N THR A 848 -23.71 -11.55 12.89
CA THR A 848 -23.28 -10.87 11.67
C THR A 848 -23.84 -9.45 11.65
N LEU A 849 -25.14 -9.29 11.91
CA LEU A 849 -25.77 -7.97 11.96
C LEU A 849 -25.24 -7.13 13.11
N LEU A 850 -25.02 -7.73 14.29
CA LEU A 850 -24.44 -7.07 15.45
C LEU A 850 -23.03 -6.54 15.15
N HIS A 851 -22.17 -7.35 14.51
CA HIS A 851 -20.84 -6.89 14.10
C HIS A 851 -20.93 -5.71 13.13
N ARG A 852 -21.82 -5.77 12.13
CA ARG A 852 -22.04 -4.67 11.16
C ARG A 852 -22.47 -3.37 11.86
N VAL A 853 -23.39 -3.45 12.82
CA VAL A 853 -23.84 -2.28 13.60
C VAL A 853 -22.70 -1.71 14.44
N ARG A 854 -21.92 -2.56 15.11
CA ARG A 854 -20.75 -2.13 15.89
C ARG A 854 -19.67 -1.46 15.04
N VAL A 855 -19.40 -1.99 13.84
CA VAL A 855 -18.49 -1.35 12.87
C VAL A 855 -19.01 0.04 12.49
N ALA A 856 -20.32 0.19 12.25
CA ALA A 856 -20.93 1.49 11.97
C ALA A 856 -20.92 2.46 13.16
N ARG A 857 -20.86 1.95 14.40
CA ARG A 857 -20.74 2.72 15.65
C ARG A 857 -19.32 3.24 15.90
N MET A 858 -18.28 2.52 15.46
CA MET A 858 -16.87 2.87 15.67
C MET A 858 -16.52 4.33 15.37
N PRO A 859 -17.01 4.98 14.29
CA PRO A 859 -16.76 6.40 14.03
C PRO A 859 -17.13 7.34 15.19
N ILE A 860 -18.23 7.06 15.89
CA ILE A 860 -18.68 7.87 17.03
C ILE A 860 -17.80 7.62 18.25
N GLN A 861 -17.45 6.37 18.52
CA GLN A 861 -16.53 6.01 19.60
C GLN A 861 -15.15 6.65 19.36
N TYR A 862 -14.61 6.54 18.14
CA TYR A 862 -13.37 7.19 17.73
C TYR A 862 -13.42 8.70 17.95
N THR A 863 -14.52 9.35 17.56
CA THR A 863 -14.71 10.79 17.75
C THR A 863 -14.65 11.16 19.23
N GLN A 864 -15.35 10.43 20.09
CA GLN A 864 -15.33 10.65 21.54
C GLN A 864 -13.94 10.45 22.14
N LEU A 865 -13.25 9.37 21.75
CA LEU A 865 -11.88 9.08 22.17
C LEU A 865 -10.90 10.16 21.70
N ALA A 866 -11.05 10.66 20.48
CA ALA A 866 -10.19 11.70 19.92
C ALA A 866 -10.42 13.07 20.56
N LEU A 867 -11.66 13.42 20.91
CA LEU A 867 -11.98 14.65 21.64
C LEU A 867 -11.51 14.58 23.11
N GLY A 868 -11.61 13.40 23.73
CA GLY A 868 -11.15 13.14 25.09
C GLY A 868 -9.64 13.29 25.30
N LYS A 869 -8.82 13.29 24.23
CA LYS A 869 -7.35 13.44 24.28
C LYS A 869 -6.84 14.78 24.84
N SER A 870 -7.72 15.69 25.21
CA SER A 870 -7.33 17.09 25.38
C SER A 870 -7.33 17.55 26.83
N ALA A 871 -8.06 16.94 27.75
CA ALA A 871 -8.37 17.59 29.02
C ALA A 871 -8.23 16.61 30.18
N PHE A 872 -7.29 16.87 31.07
CA PHE A 872 -7.24 16.23 32.39
C PHE A 872 -7.95 17.08 33.41
N ARG A 873 -8.57 16.45 34.41
CA ARG A 873 -9.00 17.15 35.63
C ARG A 873 -7.96 16.90 36.70
N LEU A 874 -7.61 17.95 37.43
CA LEU A 874 -6.81 17.81 38.63
C LEU A 874 -7.76 17.37 39.76
N VAL A 875 -7.55 16.17 40.28
CA VAL A 875 -8.30 15.60 41.40
C VAL A 875 -7.29 15.20 42.47
N ASP A 876 -7.38 15.81 43.64
CA ASP A 876 -6.40 15.68 44.72
C ASP A 876 -4.96 15.95 44.23
N ASP A 877 -4.07 14.95 44.33
CA ASP A 877 -2.68 14.98 43.86
C ASP A 877 -2.49 14.20 42.55
N GLY A 878 -3.48 14.21 41.65
CA GLY A 878 -3.36 13.52 40.37
C GLY A 878 -4.20 14.13 39.24
N PHE A 879 -3.70 13.96 38.02
CA PHE A 879 -4.47 14.21 36.82
C PHE A 879 -5.24 12.95 36.42
N VAL A 880 -6.56 13.06 36.33
CA VAL A 880 -7.43 12.01 35.81
C VAL A 880 -7.97 12.46 34.46
N SER A 881 -8.12 11.53 33.51
CA SER A 881 -8.71 11.84 32.21
C SER A 881 -10.09 12.47 32.40
N GLY A 882 -10.32 13.64 31.80
CA GLY A 882 -11.54 14.42 31.99
C GLY A 882 -12.79 13.83 31.31
N SER A 883 -12.68 12.69 30.62
CA SER A 883 -13.77 12.01 29.94
C SER A 883 -14.45 10.98 30.85
N THR A 884 -15.57 11.35 31.48
CA THR A 884 -16.49 10.40 32.16
C THR A 884 -17.16 9.42 31.19
N ALA A 885 -17.02 9.62 29.87
CA ALA A 885 -17.52 8.73 28.83
C ALA A 885 -16.51 7.64 28.38
N ALA A 886 -15.35 7.52 29.03
CA ALA A 886 -14.24 6.67 28.60
C ALA A 886 -14.21 5.26 29.21
N GLU A 887 -14.99 4.99 30.26
CA GLU A 887 -14.96 3.68 30.93
C GLU A 887 -15.52 2.59 29.99
N GLY A 888 -14.68 1.65 29.58
CA GLY A 888 -15.01 0.59 28.60
C GLY A 888 -15.16 1.03 27.14
N LEU A 889 -15.11 2.34 26.83
CA LEU A 889 -15.26 2.84 25.45
C LEU A 889 -14.09 2.43 24.56
N LEU A 890 -12.85 2.52 25.08
CA LEU A 890 -11.66 2.09 24.35
C LEU A 890 -11.73 0.57 24.09
N ASP A 891 -12.12 -0.22 25.09
CA ASP A 891 -12.18 -1.67 24.96
C ASP A 891 -13.19 -2.13 23.90
N THR A 892 -14.38 -1.55 23.91
CA THR A 892 -15.43 -1.86 22.91
C THR A 892 -15.02 -1.43 21.50
N PHE A 893 -14.38 -0.26 21.36
CA PHE A 893 -13.81 0.19 20.10
C PHE A 893 -12.71 -0.76 19.60
N VAL A 894 -11.75 -1.10 20.46
CA VAL A 894 -10.61 -1.96 20.12
C VAL A 894 -11.07 -3.38 19.76
N ALA A 895 -12.01 -3.94 20.50
CA ALA A 895 -12.56 -5.26 20.20
C ALA A 895 -13.21 -5.30 18.80
N THR A 896 -14.02 -4.29 18.48
CA THR A 896 -14.67 -4.18 17.16
C THR A 896 -13.64 -3.93 16.05
N ALA A 897 -12.69 -3.02 16.27
CA ALA A 897 -11.65 -2.70 15.30
C ALA A 897 -10.74 -3.91 14.99
N ARG A 898 -10.37 -4.70 16.00
CA ARG A 898 -9.61 -5.94 15.82
C ARG A 898 -10.43 -7.00 15.07
N ALA A 899 -11.72 -7.15 15.39
CA ALA A 899 -12.62 -8.04 14.67
C ALA A 899 -12.76 -7.65 13.18
N GLU A 900 -12.82 -6.34 12.89
CA GLU A 900 -12.85 -5.81 11.52
C GLU A 900 -11.46 -5.73 10.86
N LYS A 901 -10.40 -6.13 11.57
CA LYS A 901 -9.01 -6.13 11.07
C LYS A 901 -8.54 -4.74 10.63
N VAL A 902 -8.87 -3.72 11.41
CA VAL A 902 -8.33 -2.37 11.27
C VAL A 902 -6.83 -2.42 11.51
N SER A 903 -6.05 -1.91 10.55
CA SER A 903 -4.59 -1.86 10.65
C SER A 903 -4.07 -0.44 10.89
N HIS A 904 -4.83 0.58 10.49
CA HIS A 904 -4.44 1.98 10.62
C HIS A 904 -5.63 2.88 10.96
N ILE A 905 -5.35 3.93 11.75
CA ILE A 905 -6.31 5.01 12.11
C ILE A 905 -6.14 6.29 11.29
N ARG A 906 -5.02 6.40 10.55
CA ARG A 906 -4.66 7.50 9.64
C ARG A 906 -3.63 7.03 8.63
N GLU A 907 -3.41 7.83 7.60
CA GLU A 907 -2.37 7.56 6.60
C GLU A 907 -0.95 7.70 7.15
N GLY A 908 -0.04 6.91 6.61
CA GLY A 908 1.40 6.98 6.87
C GLY A 908 1.87 6.15 8.06
N LYS A 909 3.20 6.06 8.22
CA LYS A 909 3.87 5.17 9.19
C LYS A 909 3.48 5.40 10.65
N ARG A 910 3.01 6.61 10.99
CA ARG A 910 2.56 6.96 12.35
C ARG A 910 1.06 6.67 12.57
N GLY A 911 0.42 5.98 11.63
CA GLY A 911 -0.99 5.64 11.66
C GLY A 911 -1.31 4.22 12.09
N ASP A 912 -0.29 3.42 12.44
CA ASP A 912 -0.45 2.05 12.93
C ASP A 912 -1.45 1.96 14.09
N PHE A 913 -2.39 1.02 13.99
CA PHE A 913 -3.51 0.88 14.92
C PHE A 913 -3.04 0.47 16.32
N GLU A 914 -2.16 -0.52 16.45
CA GLU A 914 -1.71 -1.00 17.76
C GLU A 914 -0.89 0.08 18.49
N THR A 915 -0.01 0.78 17.77
CA THR A 915 0.72 1.94 18.31
C THR A 915 -0.24 3.05 18.80
N TRP A 916 -1.35 3.27 18.09
CA TRP A 916 -2.37 4.23 18.53
C TRP A 916 -3.11 3.75 19.78
N VAL A 917 -3.43 2.46 19.89
CA VAL A 917 -4.06 1.87 21.09
C VAL A 917 -3.16 2.01 22.31
N GLU A 918 -1.88 1.66 22.20
CA GLU A 918 -0.91 1.86 23.28
C GLU A 918 -0.85 3.32 23.74
N GLY A 919 -0.85 4.25 22.77
CA GLY A 919 -0.92 5.68 23.06
C GLY A 919 -2.22 6.08 23.76
N MET A 920 -3.37 5.55 23.37
CA MET A 920 -4.65 5.79 24.03
C MET A 920 -4.67 5.29 25.48
N GLU A 921 -4.17 4.06 25.70
CA GLU A 921 -4.07 3.47 27.02
C GLU A 921 -3.13 4.26 27.92
N SER A 922 -2.03 4.80 27.39
CA SER A 922 -1.10 5.64 28.16
C SER A 922 -1.71 6.98 28.61
N VAL A 923 -2.52 7.62 27.75
CA VAL A 923 -3.09 8.96 28.01
C VAL A 923 -4.26 8.87 29.00
N ASN A 924 -4.94 7.73 29.07
CA ASN A 924 -6.06 7.52 30.00
C ASN A 924 -5.63 7.09 31.41
N ARG A 925 -4.33 6.88 31.67
CA ARG A 925 -3.85 6.52 33.01
C ARG A 925 -3.84 7.74 33.93
N PRO A 926 -4.30 7.61 35.19
CA PRO A 926 -4.12 8.64 36.19
C PRO A 926 -2.63 8.97 36.35
N VAL A 927 -2.29 10.26 36.32
CA VAL A 927 -0.91 10.74 36.48
C VAL A 927 -0.78 11.37 37.85
N LYS A 928 0.05 10.78 38.72
CA LYS A 928 0.28 11.32 40.07
C LYS A 928 1.22 12.52 40.05
N LEU A 929 0.91 13.52 40.86
CA LEU A 929 1.78 14.64 41.19
C LEU A 929 2.63 14.30 42.42
N LEU A 930 3.87 14.74 42.39
CA LEU A 930 4.77 14.74 43.54
C LEU A 930 5.02 16.19 43.95
N ARG A 931 4.58 16.59 45.15
CA ARG A 931 4.75 17.96 45.65
C ARG A 931 5.98 18.09 46.52
N LEU A 932 6.71 19.18 46.35
CA LEU A 932 7.79 19.62 47.25
C LEU A 932 7.47 21.04 47.72
N ARG A 933 7.81 21.37 48.98
CA ARG A 933 7.43 22.66 49.56
C ARG A 933 8.48 23.21 50.51
N THR A 934 8.71 24.52 50.42
CA THR A 934 9.39 25.35 51.43
C THR A 934 8.50 26.54 51.79
N PRO A 935 8.86 27.37 52.78
CA PRO A 935 8.16 28.63 53.03
C PRO A 935 8.18 29.60 51.84
N HIS A 936 9.08 29.40 50.87
CA HIS A 936 9.28 30.30 49.74
C HIS A 936 8.66 29.81 48.42
N LEU A 937 8.77 28.50 48.13
CA LEU A 937 8.26 27.90 46.90
C LEU A 937 7.44 26.63 47.17
N GLU A 938 6.44 26.40 46.34
CA GLU A 938 5.75 25.10 46.20
C GLU A 938 5.91 24.61 44.76
N THR A 939 6.31 23.36 44.55
CA THR A 939 6.45 22.78 43.21
C THR A 939 5.75 21.45 43.09
N ALA A 940 5.20 21.15 41.91
CA ALA A 940 4.60 19.86 41.59
C ALA A 940 5.34 19.22 40.41
N LEU A 941 5.82 18.01 40.62
CA LEU A 941 6.51 17.18 39.64
C LEU A 941 5.57 16.14 39.07
N ILE A 942 5.81 15.74 37.82
CA ILE A 942 5.06 14.67 37.15
C ILE A 942 6.02 13.51 36.80
N PRO A 943 6.30 12.58 37.73
CA PRO A 943 7.20 11.45 37.47
C PRO A 943 6.76 10.62 36.26
N GLY A 944 5.45 10.36 36.11
CA GLY A 944 4.90 9.56 35.02
C GLY A 944 4.97 10.21 33.62
N LEU A 945 5.43 11.45 33.50
CA LEU A 945 5.44 12.20 32.24
C LEU A 945 6.71 13.04 32.11
N GLY A 946 7.83 12.36 31.83
CA GLY A 946 9.14 13.00 31.63
C GLY A 946 9.80 13.52 32.91
N GLY A 947 9.27 13.19 34.09
CA GLY A 947 9.71 13.75 35.37
C GLY A 947 9.56 15.28 35.44
N ARG A 948 8.63 15.83 34.66
CA ARG A 948 8.43 17.27 34.41
C ARG A 948 8.22 18.05 35.70
N VAL A 949 8.82 19.25 35.78
CA VAL A 949 8.42 20.24 36.79
C VAL A 949 7.23 21.03 36.23
N TRP A 950 6.02 20.71 36.68
CA TRP A 950 4.79 21.24 36.07
C TRP A 950 4.28 22.51 36.74
N SER A 951 4.55 22.69 38.03
CA SER A 951 4.23 23.90 38.80
C SER A 951 5.45 24.30 39.63
N VAL A 952 5.68 25.61 39.75
CA VAL A 952 6.62 26.27 40.65
C VAL A 952 5.97 27.58 41.10
N LYS A 953 5.22 27.53 42.20
CA LYS A 953 4.49 28.64 42.76
C LYS A 953 5.33 29.40 43.78
N HIS A 954 5.44 30.70 43.61
CA HIS A 954 6.01 31.60 44.61
C HIS A 954 5.01 31.81 45.74
N VAL A 955 5.36 31.39 46.96
CA VAL A 955 4.40 31.35 48.08
C VAL A 955 3.96 32.75 48.48
N ALA A 956 4.87 33.73 48.50
CA ALA A 956 4.57 35.08 48.97
C ALA A 956 3.60 35.85 48.05
N THR A 957 3.72 35.69 46.73
CA THR A 957 2.87 36.39 45.75
C THR A 957 1.75 35.53 45.18
N GLY A 958 1.79 34.21 45.41
CA GLY A 958 0.91 33.23 44.79
C GLY A 958 1.15 33.03 43.29
N GLN A 959 2.16 33.67 42.71
CA GLN A 959 2.40 33.67 41.28
C GLN A 959 3.07 32.37 40.82
N GLU A 960 2.58 31.83 39.71
CA GLU A 960 3.12 30.65 39.05
C GLU A 960 4.33 31.05 38.17
N MET A 961 5.49 30.45 38.41
CA MET A 961 6.74 30.78 37.69
C MET A 961 6.78 30.10 36.32
N VAL A 962 6.17 28.92 36.18
CA VAL A 962 6.22 28.12 34.95
C VAL A 962 4.88 28.09 34.24
N ARG A 963 4.88 28.12 32.91
CA ARG A 963 3.64 28.18 32.14
C ARG A 963 2.93 26.82 32.17
N GLN A 964 1.73 26.80 32.73
CA GLN A 964 0.77 25.70 32.60
C GLN A 964 -0.23 25.99 31.48
N PHE A 965 -0.76 24.92 30.89
CA PHE A 965 -1.76 24.99 29.83
C PHE A 965 -3.05 24.30 30.27
N GLY A 966 -4.17 24.97 30.05
CA GLY A 966 -5.49 24.52 30.52
C GLY A 966 -5.90 25.17 31.84
N ASP A 967 -7.08 24.79 32.33
CA ASP A 967 -7.66 25.22 33.60
C ASP A 967 -8.75 24.22 34.05
N ASP A 968 -9.35 24.40 35.23
CA ASP A 968 -10.38 23.48 35.75
C ASP A 968 -11.67 23.45 34.92
N LYS A 969 -11.93 24.48 34.09
CA LYS A 969 -13.13 24.59 33.27
C LYS A 969 -12.95 23.91 31.90
N ASN A 970 -11.77 24.09 31.30
CA ASN A 970 -11.43 23.64 29.95
C ASN A 970 -10.58 22.36 29.95
N GLY A 971 -10.15 21.92 31.13
CA GLY A 971 -9.24 20.81 31.35
C GLY A 971 -7.77 21.21 31.25
N TRP A 972 -6.93 20.51 32.00
CA TRP A 972 -5.49 20.67 32.06
C TRP A 972 -4.77 19.85 30.99
N HIS A 973 -3.63 20.37 30.51
CA HIS A 973 -2.74 19.69 29.57
C HIS A 973 -1.36 19.43 30.22
N PRO A 974 -1.21 18.40 31.07
CA PRO A 974 0.01 18.15 31.83
C PRO A 974 1.25 17.84 30.97
N SER A 975 1.07 17.47 29.70
CA SER A 975 2.15 17.25 28.72
C SER A 975 2.68 18.52 28.05
N LYS A 976 2.13 19.70 28.37
CA LYS A 976 2.54 20.98 27.78
C LYS A 976 3.01 21.95 28.88
N GLY A 977 4.09 22.68 28.60
CA GLY A 977 4.62 23.71 29.49
C GLY A 977 5.47 23.17 30.65
N GLY A 978 5.69 23.95 31.71
CA GLY A 978 6.60 23.55 32.79
C GLY A 978 8.08 23.50 32.36
N ILE A 979 8.89 22.72 33.08
CA ILE A 979 10.31 22.48 32.77
C ILE A 979 10.50 21.03 32.32
N GLU A 980 11.04 20.88 31.11
CA GLU A 980 11.32 19.62 30.44
C GLU A 980 12.82 19.51 30.11
N GLU A 981 13.33 18.29 29.93
CA GLU A 981 14.70 18.07 29.45
C GLU A 981 14.75 16.84 28.55
N TYR A 982 15.64 16.85 27.55
CA TYR A 982 15.73 15.80 26.55
C TYR A 982 17.17 15.30 26.39
N SER A 983 17.30 14.02 26.07
CA SER A 983 18.59 13.36 25.87
C SER A 983 19.31 13.70 24.55
N THR A 984 18.63 14.38 23.62
CA THR A 984 19.21 14.86 22.35
C THR A 984 18.83 16.32 22.09
N SER A 985 19.39 16.91 21.02
CA SER A 985 19.09 18.29 20.61
C SER A 985 17.67 18.49 20.08
N ASP A 986 16.99 17.42 19.67
CA ASP A 986 15.73 17.48 18.96
C ASP A 986 14.56 17.76 19.92
N TYR A 987 13.55 18.47 19.42
CA TYR A 987 12.35 18.73 20.20
C TYR A 987 11.57 17.42 20.42
N HIS A 988 11.10 17.19 21.65
CA HIS A 988 10.41 15.96 22.06
C HIS A 988 11.24 14.68 21.89
N ALA A 989 12.56 14.78 22.02
CA ALA A 989 13.45 13.62 22.07
C ALA A 989 13.28 12.81 23.38
N PRO A 990 13.80 11.56 23.45
CA PRO A 990 13.66 10.71 24.64
C PRO A 990 14.06 11.41 25.94
N GLY A 991 13.24 11.27 26.99
CA GLY A 991 13.31 11.99 28.26
C GLY A 991 12.08 12.89 28.50
N TRP A 992 11.31 13.19 27.46
CA TRP A 992 10.15 14.09 27.52
C TRP A 992 8.87 13.43 28.03
N THR A 993 8.63 12.15 27.72
CA THR A 993 7.35 11.46 27.97
C THR A 993 7.48 10.20 28.80
N GLU A 994 8.68 9.67 28.94
CA GLU A 994 8.96 8.43 29.66
C GLU A 994 8.61 8.58 31.15
N ALA A 995 8.18 7.48 31.77
CA ALA A 995 7.92 7.44 33.19
C ALA A 995 9.23 7.35 33.99
N TYR A 996 9.42 8.29 34.91
CA TYR A 996 10.55 8.33 35.83
C TYR A 996 10.19 7.62 37.13
N LYS A 997 11.12 6.82 37.63
CA LYS A 997 11.05 6.25 38.97
C LYS A 997 11.54 7.30 39.97
N ILE A 998 10.86 7.43 41.10
CA ILE A 998 11.34 8.18 42.25
C ILE A 998 12.36 7.27 42.95
N VAL A 999 13.63 7.65 42.93
CA VAL A 999 14.72 6.87 43.57
C VAL A 999 15.04 7.39 44.97
N GLU A 1000 14.74 8.66 45.25
CA GLU A 1000 14.90 9.30 46.55
C GLU A 1000 13.92 10.47 46.65
N GLN A 1001 13.37 10.72 47.83
CA GLN A 1001 12.44 11.81 48.08
C GLN A 1001 12.59 12.33 49.51
N GLY A 1002 12.54 13.65 49.68
CA GLY A 1002 12.32 14.33 50.94
C GLY A 1002 11.29 15.45 50.77
N ASP A 1003 11.05 16.24 51.82
CA ASP A 1003 10.02 17.29 51.81
C ASP A 1003 10.33 18.45 50.83
N THR A 1004 11.62 18.68 50.58
CA THR A 1004 12.12 19.78 49.75
C THR A 1004 12.83 19.31 48.48
N PHE A 1005 12.98 18.00 48.25
CA PHE A 1005 13.69 17.48 47.08
C PHE A 1005 13.14 16.13 46.60
N ALA A 1006 13.37 15.83 45.32
CA ALA A 1006 13.16 14.50 44.74
C ALA A 1006 14.26 14.16 43.74
N VAL A 1007 14.64 12.88 43.70
CA VAL A 1007 15.54 12.33 42.69
C VAL A 1007 14.75 11.36 41.82
N LEU A 1008 14.73 11.64 40.52
CA LEU A 1008 13.99 10.93 39.50
C LEU A 1008 14.96 10.23 38.54
N GLU A 1009 14.67 9.01 38.11
CA GLU A 1009 15.50 8.27 37.16
C GLU A 1009 14.67 7.53 36.10
N ALA A 1010 15.08 7.61 34.84
CA ALA A 1010 14.47 6.87 33.72
C ALA A 1010 15.52 6.31 32.76
N THR A 1011 15.33 5.05 32.35
CA THR A 1011 16.05 4.45 31.21
C THR A 1011 15.32 4.81 29.93
N LEU A 1012 16.04 5.40 28.98
CA LEU A 1012 15.49 5.93 27.75
C LEU A 1012 15.64 4.94 26.59
N SER A 1013 14.71 5.01 25.64
CA SER A 1013 14.67 4.13 24.45
C SER A 1013 15.92 4.21 23.57
N ASN A 1014 16.64 5.33 23.62
CA ASN A 1014 17.88 5.56 22.89
C ASN A 1014 19.14 5.09 23.64
N GLY A 1015 19.00 4.31 24.72
CA GLY A 1015 20.09 3.67 25.45
C GLY A 1015 20.87 4.59 26.38
N PHE A 1016 20.29 5.74 26.75
CA PHE A 1016 20.76 6.57 27.86
C PHE A 1016 19.91 6.33 29.12
N SER A 1017 20.41 6.70 30.29
CA SER A 1017 19.62 6.91 31.51
C SER A 1017 19.68 8.40 31.85
N LEU A 1018 18.54 8.98 32.25
CA LEU A 1018 18.49 10.34 32.76
C LEU A 1018 18.15 10.32 34.25
N ARG A 1019 19.05 10.85 35.08
CA ARG A 1019 18.84 11.05 36.51
C ARG A 1019 18.74 12.54 36.82
N ARG A 1020 17.63 12.97 37.41
CA ARG A 1020 17.32 14.37 37.74
C ARG A 1020 17.09 14.52 39.23
N ARG A 1021 17.82 15.43 39.88
CA ARG A 1021 17.52 15.90 41.24
C ARG A 1021 16.84 17.26 41.13
N VAL A 1022 15.63 17.36 41.64
CA VAL A 1022 14.87 18.62 41.77
C VAL A 1022 14.80 18.97 43.25
N GLU A 1023 15.18 20.19 43.60
CA GLU A 1023 15.32 20.63 44.99
C GLU A 1023 14.89 22.08 45.16
N LEU A 1024 14.23 22.38 46.28
CA LEU A 1024 13.87 23.72 46.69
C LEU A 1024 14.86 24.20 47.76
N ALA A 1025 15.41 25.39 47.58
CA ALA A 1025 16.26 26.01 48.60
C ALA A 1025 15.43 26.35 49.84
N ALA A 1026 15.97 26.02 51.02
CA ALA A 1026 15.29 26.24 52.30
C ALA A 1026 15.31 27.71 52.74
N ASP A 1027 16.30 28.47 52.30
CA ASP A 1027 16.64 29.84 52.75
C ASP A 1027 16.16 30.95 51.81
N ARG A 1028 15.75 30.61 50.58
CA ARG A 1028 15.34 31.59 49.55
C ARG A 1028 14.42 30.99 48.49
N PRO A 1029 13.69 31.80 47.71
CA PRO A 1029 12.81 31.32 46.64
C PRO A 1029 13.58 30.81 45.41
N ALA A 1030 14.31 29.71 45.56
CA ALA A 1030 15.09 29.10 44.47
C ALA A 1030 14.76 27.62 44.23
N LEU A 1031 14.60 27.27 42.96
CA LEU A 1031 14.48 25.91 42.43
C LEU A 1031 15.82 25.48 41.83
N ILE A 1032 16.36 24.36 42.28
CA ILE A 1032 17.62 23.79 41.84
C ILE A 1032 17.32 22.50 41.08
N ILE A 1033 17.78 22.41 39.84
CA ILE A 1033 17.67 21.19 39.02
C ILE A 1033 19.07 20.76 38.61
N THR A 1034 19.45 19.55 39.01
CA THR A 1034 20.70 18.91 38.58
C THR A 1034 20.38 17.65 37.81
N SER A 1035 20.75 17.61 36.54
CA SER A 1035 20.37 16.55 35.62
C SER A 1035 21.60 15.92 34.99
N ASN A 1036 21.62 14.60 34.99
CA ASN A 1036 22.77 13.78 34.61
C ASN A 1036 22.33 12.74 33.56
N LEU A 1037 22.82 12.90 32.33
CA LEU A 1037 22.54 12.01 31.20
C LEU A 1037 23.68 11.01 31.06
N VAL A 1038 23.43 9.75 31.43
CA VAL A 1038 24.41 8.67 31.46
C VAL A 1038 24.23 7.74 30.27
N ASN A 1039 25.31 7.36 29.58
CA ASN A 1039 25.23 6.28 28.60
C ASN A 1039 25.14 4.92 29.31
N SER A 1040 23.93 4.38 29.40
CA SER A 1040 23.63 3.07 30.01
C SER A 1040 23.77 1.90 29.04
N GLY A 1041 24.07 2.17 27.76
CA GLY A 1041 24.31 1.15 26.74
C GLY A 1041 25.74 0.58 26.76
N SER A 1042 25.96 -0.47 25.96
CA SER A 1042 27.24 -1.19 25.86
C SER A 1042 28.27 -0.59 24.89
N ALA A 1043 27.92 0.46 24.15
CA ALA A 1043 28.79 1.11 23.17
C ALA A 1043 28.78 2.63 23.33
N ALA A 1044 29.84 3.30 22.85
CA ALA A 1044 29.92 4.75 22.90
C ALA A 1044 28.87 5.43 22.00
N ARG A 1045 28.13 6.41 22.53
CA ARG A 1045 27.01 7.10 21.86
C ARG A 1045 27.22 8.60 21.82
N SER A 1046 26.76 9.25 20.75
CA SER A 1046 26.74 10.72 20.70
C SER A 1046 25.59 11.24 21.56
N ALA A 1047 25.87 12.21 22.42
CA ALA A 1047 24.93 12.83 23.34
C ALA A 1047 24.99 14.35 23.22
N GLN A 1048 23.84 15.00 23.34
CA GLN A 1048 23.72 16.45 23.49
C GLN A 1048 22.44 16.72 24.29
N PHE A 1049 22.58 17.24 25.49
CA PHE A 1049 21.50 17.36 26.45
C PHE A 1049 20.79 18.71 26.28
N ARG A 1050 19.46 18.73 26.22
CA ARG A 1050 18.65 19.96 26.03
C ARG A 1050 17.78 20.22 27.25
N ILE A 1051 17.80 21.45 27.75
CA ILE A 1051 16.94 21.95 28.84
C ILE A 1051 15.91 22.88 28.23
N HIS A 1052 14.62 22.65 28.52
CA HIS A 1052 13.50 23.38 27.94
C HIS A 1052 12.53 23.85 29.04
N PRO A 1053 12.84 24.95 29.74
CA PRO A 1053 11.91 25.58 30.68
C PRO A 1053 10.98 26.54 29.94
N ALA A 1054 9.69 26.47 30.26
CA ALA A 1054 8.67 27.43 29.83
C ALA A 1054 8.19 28.24 31.03
N PHE A 1055 8.63 29.49 31.13
CA PHE A 1055 8.25 30.41 32.19
C PHE A 1055 6.97 31.17 31.85
N ALA A 1056 6.16 31.41 32.87
CA ALA A 1056 4.97 32.24 32.78
C ALA A 1056 5.34 33.71 32.99
N VAL A 1057 4.74 34.58 32.18
CA VAL A 1057 4.75 36.03 32.38
C VAL A 1057 3.31 36.54 32.36
N VAL A 1058 3.03 37.69 32.96
CA VAL A 1058 1.71 38.31 32.98
C VAL A 1058 1.44 39.00 31.64
N ASP A 1059 2.45 39.70 31.11
CA ASP A 1059 2.41 40.42 29.85
C ASP A 1059 3.83 40.50 29.23
N THR A 1060 4.02 39.85 28.09
CA THR A 1060 5.31 39.88 27.37
C THR A 1060 5.69 41.29 26.91
N ALA A 1061 4.72 42.19 26.70
CA ALA A 1061 5.01 43.58 26.31
C ALA A 1061 5.66 44.39 27.43
N LYS A 1062 5.52 43.95 28.68
CA LYS A 1062 6.14 44.55 29.87
C LYS A 1062 7.29 43.72 30.43
N ALA A 1063 7.70 42.68 29.72
CA ALA A 1063 8.78 41.80 30.12
C ALA A 1063 10.08 42.11 29.35
N SER A 1064 11.22 41.86 29.99
CA SER A 1064 12.55 41.99 29.41
C SER A 1064 13.42 40.77 29.72
N LEU A 1065 14.28 40.42 28.76
CA LEU A 1065 15.33 39.41 28.91
C LEU A 1065 16.64 40.10 29.25
N TRP A 1066 17.26 39.66 30.34
CA TRP A 1066 18.55 40.14 30.83
C TRP A 1066 19.60 39.06 30.65
N MET A 1067 20.71 39.38 29.99
CA MET A 1067 21.78 38.42 29.67
C MET A 1067 23.10 38.91 30.26
N LYS A 1068 23.75 38.08 31.07
CA LYS A 1068 25.06 38.39 31.66
C LYS A 1068 26.15 38.20 30.62
N GLY A 1069 26.82 39.27 30.21
CA GLY A 1069 28.09 39.20 29.47
C GLY A 1069 29.27 38.92 30.40
N ARG A 1070 30.51 38.97 29.87
CA ARG A 1070 31.72 38.75 30.69
C ARG A 1070 31.93 39.84 31.75
N THR A 1071 31.50 41.07 31.48
CA THR A 1071 31.78 42.25 32.33
C THR A 1071 30.54 43.07 32.69
N LYS A 1072 29.41 42.89 32.00
CA LYS A 1072 28.16 43.63 32.26
C LYS A 1072 26.94 42.84 31.81
N TRP A 1073 25.77 43.22 32.33
CA TRP A 1073 24.48 42.75 31.82
C TRP A 1073 24.05 43.52 30.57
N SER A 1074 23.18 42.89 29.78
CA SER A 1074 22.50 43.50 28.64
C SER A 1074 21.01 43.18 28.70
N GLU A 1075 20.18 44.19 28.43
CA GLU A 1075 18.73 44.08 28.44
C GLU A 1075 18.20 43.99 27.00
N LYS A 1076 17.17 43.17 26.81
CA LYS A 1076 16.38 43.09 25.59
C LYS A 1076 14.89 43.10 25.92
N SER A 1077 14.16 44.09 25.41
CA SER A 1077 12.70 44.11 25.51
C SER A 1077 12.07 42.92 24.76
N LEU A 1078 11.04 42.33 25.34
CA LEU A 1078 10.25 41.25 24.72
C LEU A 1078 9.00 41.79 23.98
N ALA A 1079 8.78 43.12 23.99
CA ALA A 1079 7.67 43.73 23.30
C ALA A 1079 7.80 43.59 21.77
N ASN A 1080 6.68 43.24 21.12
CA ASN A 1080 6.55 43.29 19.66
C ASN A 1080 5.33 44.14 19.29
N PRO A 1081 5.49 45.45 19.07
CA PRO A 1081 4.37 46.35 18.77
C PRO A 1081 3.68 46.04 17.44
N ALA A 1082 4.38 45.43 16.48
CA ALA A 1082 3.85 45.14 15.15
C ALA A 1082 2.91 43.92 15.16
N ASP A 1083 3.23 42.90 15.95
CA ASP A 1083 2.35 41.77 16.23
C ASP A 1083 2.57 41.26 17.67
N PRO A 1084 1.80 41.77 18.64
CA PRO A 1084 1.94 41.39 20.05
C PRO A 1084 1.67 39.91 20.34
N LYS A 1085 1.05 39.17 19.39
CA LYS A 1085 0.71 37.75 19.55
C LYS A 1085 1.70 36.81 18.86
N ALA A 1086 2.64 37.35 18.09
CA ALA A 1086 3.61 36.57 17.35
C ALA A 1086 4.53 35.74 18.26
N GLU A 1087 4.97 34.62 17.72
CA GLU A 1087 6.10 33.85 18.25
C GLU A 1087 7.40 34.55 17.86
N ASN A 1088 8.30 34.76 18.81
CA ASN A 1088 9.60 35.39 18.57
C ASN A 1088 10.72 34.49 19.09
N GLU A 1089 11.89 34.53 18.44
CA GLU A 1089 13.02 33.69 18.80
C GLU A 1089 14.36 34.42 18.77
N LEU A 1090 15.30 33.96 19.59
CA LEU A 1090 16.65 34.48 19.70
C LEU A 1090 17.63 33.34 19.99
N TRP A 1091 18.51 33.06 19.02
CA TRP A 1091 19.59 32.10 19.15
C TRP A 1091 20.86 32.81 19.65
N LEU A 1092 21.41 32.33 20.77
CA LEU A 1092 22.58 32.92 21.44
C LEU A 1092 23.75 31.93 21.39
N ARG A 1093 24.67 32.14 20.45
CA ARG A 1093 25.86 31.28 20.23
C ARG A 1093 27.15 32.05 20.52
N ASP A 1094 28.21 31.31 20.81
CA ASP A 1094 29.57 31.85 21.01
C ASP A 1094 29.58 33.03 22.00
N ALA A 1095 30.11 34.18 21.60
CA ALA A 1095 30.21 35.37 22.45
C ALA A 1095 28.85 35.97 22.87
N ALA A 1096 27.75 35.62 22.18
CA ALA A 1096 26.41 36.06 22.54
C ALA A 1096 25.74 35.17 23.59
N CYS A 1097 26.31 33.99 23.89
CA CYS A 1097 25.80 33.11 24.93
C CYS A 1097 26.02 33.75 26.32
N PRO A 1098 25.02 33.75 27.22
CA PRO A 1098 25.18 34.33 28.56
C PRO A 1098 26.29 33.63 29.35
N SER A 1099 27.11 34.43 30.04
CA SER A 1099 28.25 33.99 30.85
C SER A 1099 27.78 33.47 32.23
N GLY A 1100 27.01 32.38 32.21
CA GLY A 1100 26.57 31.65 33.41
C GLY A 1100 25.34 32.22 34.12
N ALA A 1101 24.73 33.30 33.60
CA ALA A 1101 23.45 33.78 34.12
C ALA A 1101 22.64 34.58 33.09
N TRP A 1102 21.32 34.48 33.20
CA TRP A 1102 20.33 35.27 32.46
C TRP A 1102 19.01 35.30 33.23
N ALA A 1103 18.18 36.31 33.00
CA ALA A 1103 16.95 36.50 33.76
C ALA A 1103 15.79 37.01 32.90
N ILE A 1104 14.56 36.70 33.32
CA ILE A 1104 13.34 37.34 32.81
C ILE A 1104 12.84 38.29 33.88
N ARG A 1105 12.72 39.58 33.55
CA ARG A 1105 12.03 40.56 34.39
C ARG A 1105 10.63 40.79 33.84
N ASP A 1106 9.60 40.58 34.66
CA ASP A 1106 8.23 40.95 34.35
C ASP A 1106 7.79 42.14 35.21
N ASN A 1107 7.75 43.33 34.58
CA ASN A 1107 7.37 44.57 35.27
C ASN A 1107 5.87 44.66 35.59
N SER A 1108 5.06 43.67 35.19
CA SER A 1108 3.64 43.64 35.54
C SER A 1108 3.41 43.14 36.97
N CYS A 1109 4.35 42.38 37.51
CA CYS A 1109 4.29 41.80 38.85
C CYS A 1109 5.54 42.06 39.69
N ASP A 1110 6.48 42.85 39.15
CA ASP A 1110 7.76 43.19 39.75
C ASP A 1110 8.62 42.00 40.19
N LEU A 1111 8.52 40.89 39.44
CA LEU A 1111 9.34 39.70 39.68
C LEU A 1111 10.36 39.47 38.57
N THR A 1112 11.51 38.98 38.99
CA THR A 1112 12.63 38.54 38.16
C THR A 1112 12.84 37.04 38.37
N ILE A 1113 12.85 36.27 37.30
CA ILE A 1113 13.26 34.86 37.30
C ILE A 1113 14.71 34.81 36.84
N LEU A 1114 15.64 34.69 37.79
CA LEU A 1114 17.07 34.61 37.54
C LEU A 1114 17.49 33.15 37.38
N ASN A 1115 18.02 32.79 36.21
CA ASN A 1115 18.65 31.50 36.00
C ASN A 1115 20.18 31.61 36.06
N THR A 1116 20.83 30.80 36.89
CA THR A 1116 22.29 30.65 36.95
C THR A 1116 22.71 29.22 36.63
N PHE A 1117 23.82 29.09 35.89
CA PHE A 1117 24.35 27.83 35.39
C PHE A 1117 25.87 27.88 35.19
N ASP A 1118 26.51 26.72 35.07
CA ASP A 1118 27.93 26.64 34.72
C ASP A 1118 28.12 26.83 33.21
N PRO A 1119 28.80 27.90 32.76
CA PRO A 1119 29.00 28.15 31.34
C PRO A 1119 29.83 27.08 30.64
N GLN A 1120 30.59 26.24 31.35
CA GLN A 1120 31.33 25.12 30.75
C GLN A 1120 30.40 23.97 30.36
N GLN A 1121 29.22 23.86 31.00
CA GLN A 1121 28.25 22.81 30.74
C GLN A 1121 27.35 23.13 29.53
N VAL A 1122 27.24 24.41 29.15
CA VAL A 1122 26.30 24.91 28.13
C VAL A 1122 27.07 25.37 26.89
N ALA A 1123 26.68 24.84 25.72
CA ALA A 1123 27.27 25.21 24.44
C ALA A 1123 26.61 26.44 23.82
N PHE A 1124 25.28 26.54 23.90
CA PHE A 1124 24.53 27.69 23.42
C PHE A 1124 23.17 27.79 24.11
N CYS A 1125 22.59 28.99 24.05
CA CYS A 1125 21.31 29.33 24.63
C CYS A 1125 20.30 29.72 23.55
N TYR A 1126 19.01 29.59 23.86
CA TYR A 1126 17.91 30.01 22.99
C TYR A 1126 16.81 30.62 23.85
N ALA A 1127 16.39 31.83 23.50
CA ALA A 1127 15.25 32.48 24.12
C ALA A 1127 14.10 32.55 23.12
N ASN A 1128 12.89 32.23 23.58
CA ASN A 1128 11.70 32.22 22.73
C ASN A 1128 10.49 32.67 23.53
N TRP A 1129 9.63 33.50 22.95
CA TRP A 1129 8.47 34.01 23.67
C TRP A 1129 7.25 34.21 22.78
N ASN A 1130 6.09 34.12 23.40
CA ASN A 1130 4.79 34.24 22.75
C ASN A 1130 3.82 35.04 23.62
N GLY A 1131 3.32 36.15 23.09
CA GLY A 1131 2.41 37.02 23.83
C GLY A 1131 1.01 36.46 24.02
N ALA A 1132 0.48 35.69 23.06
CA ALA A 1132 -0.83 35.03 23.21
C ALA A 1132 -0.82 33.93 24.28
N GLN A 1133 0.30 33.22 24.41
CA GLN A 1133 0.50 32.18 25.41
C GLN A 1133 1.03 32.72 26.74
N LYS A 1134 1.46 33.98 26.79
CA LYS A 1134 2.10 34.62 27.94
C LYS A 1134 3.27 33.79 28.49
N ARG A 1135 4.17 33.40 27.59
CA ARG A 1135 5.23 32.43 27.84
C ARG A 1135 6.58 32.97 27.38
N VAL A 1136 7.63 32.68 28.15
CA VAL A 1136 9.04 32.87 27.77
C VAL A 1136 9.84 31.60 28.07
N ASN A 1137 10.56 31.09 27.08
CA ASN A 1137 11.46 29.95 27.22
C ASN A 1137 12.91 30.41 27.27
N LEU A 1138 13.68 29.80 28.18
CA LEU A 1138 15.12 30.01 28.34
C LEU A 1138 15.84 28.68 28.19
N GLU A 1139 16.07 28.25 26.96
CA GLU A 1139 16.60 26.93 26.67
C GLU A 1139 18.12 26.89 26.59
N GLN A 1140 18.69 25.74 26.96
CA GLN A 1140 20.13 25.49 26.97
C GLN A 1140 20.43 24.14 26.32
N TRP A 1141 21.54 24.07 25.57
CA TRP A 1141 22.09 22.82 25.07
C TRP A 1141 23.46 22.59 25.67
N SER A 1142 23.75 21.36 26.06
CA SER A 1142 25.10 20.96 26.45
C SER A 1142 26.06 20.98 25.28
N GLN A 1143 27.35 20.87 25.60
CA GLN A 1143 28.36 20.44 24.64
C GLN A 1143 27.98 19.08 24.03
N ARG A 1144 28.24 18.94 22.73
CA ARG A 1144 28.07 17.65 22.04
C ARG A 1144 29.25 16.76 22.41
N ALA A 1145 28.98 15.59 22.98
CA ALA A 1145 30.00 14.65 23.40
C ALA A 1145 29.72 13.24 22.87
N LYS A 1146 30.77 12.43 22.72
CA LYS A 1146 30.64 10.99 22.50
C LYS A 1146 30.90 10.28 23.83
N LEU A 1147 29.84 9.85 24.50
CA LEU A 1147 29.92 9.24 25.82
C LEU A 1147 30.21 7.74 25.70
N ALA A 1148 31.30 7.28 26.31
CA ALA A 1148 31.52 5.84 26.55
C ALA A 1148 30.48 5.27 27.53
N PRO A 1149 30.24 3.95 27.54
CA PRO A 1149 29.41 3.29 28.56
C PRO A 1149 29.77 3.75 29.98
N GLY A 1150 28.77 4.15 30.77
CA GLY A 1150 28.94 4.67 32.13
C GLY A 1150 29.45 6.11 32.24
N LYS A 1151 29.78 6.79 31.13
CA LYS A 1151 30.11 8.24 31.12
C LYS A 1151 28.85 9.07 30.96
N SER A 1152 28.92 10.33 31.39
CA SER A 1152 27.75 11.20 31.45
C SER A 1152 28.00 12.66 31.12
N LEU A 1153 26.91 13.40 30.87
CA LEU A 1153 26.85 14.85 30.81
C LEU A 1153 25.98 15.36 31.93
N THR A 1154 26.42 16.43 32.60
CA THR A 1154 25.66 17.06 33.69
C THR A 1154 25.37 18.51 33.33
N ILE A 1155 24.13 18.93 33.57
CA ILE A 1155 23.76 20.35 33.63
C ILE A 1155 23.13 20.61 34.99
N ARG A 1156 23.57 21.70 35.64
CA ARG A 1156 22.94 22.23 36.85
C ARG A 1156 22.40 23.63 36.60
N ASN A 1157 21.11 23.83 36.88
CA ASN A 1157 20.44 25.11 36.82
C ASN A 1157 19.89 25.49 38.19
N VAL A 1158 20.02 26.76 38.55
CA VAL A 1158 19.32 27.37 39.68
C VAL A 1158 18.40 28.45 39.14
N TYR A 1159 17.12 28.37 39.43
CA TYR A 1159 16.10 29.35 39.08
C TYR A 1159 15.64 30.03 40.36
N GLU A 1160 16.02 31.29 40.55
CA GLU A 1160 15.70 32.09 41.73
C GLU A 1160 14.69 33.18 41.37
N ILE A 1161 13.67 33.36 42.20
CA ILE A 1161 12.66 34.41 42.06
C ILE A 1161 13.06 35.58 42.97
N THR A 1162 13.25 36.76 42.41
CA THR A 1162 13.63 37.95 43.18
C THR A 1162 12.90 39.19 42.67
N ASP A 1163 12.69 40.17 43.53
CA ASP A 1163 12.18 41.49 43.17
C ASP A 1163 13.27 42.40 42.56
N ARG A 1164 14.54 42.03 42.73
CA ARG A 1164 15.70 42.80 42.25
C ARG A 1164 15.93 42.63 40.76
N LEU A 1165 16.46 43.69 40.15
CA LEU A 1165 17.02 43.61 38.80
C LEU A 1165 18.44 42.99 38.85
N PRO A 1166 18.89 42.33 37.79
CA PRO A 1166 20.28 41.90 37.68
C PRO A 1166 21.20 43.12 37.60
N GLU A 1167 22.06 43.32 38.60
CA GLU A 1167 23.11 44.36 38.65
C GLU A 1167 24.41 43.91 37.96
#